data_AF-A0A2U2ZCU3-F1
#
_entry.id   AF-A0A2U2ZCU3-F1
#
_cell.length_a   1.000
_cell.length_b   1.000
_cell.length_c   1.000
_cell.angle_alpha   90.00
_cell.angle_beta   90.00
_cell.angle_gamma   90.00
#
_symmetry.space_group_name_H-M   'P 1'
#
loop_
_entity.id
_entity.type
_entity.pdbx_description
1 polymer ?
#
loop_
_entity_poly.entity_id
_entity_poly.type
_entity_poly.pdbx_seq_one_letter_code
_entity_poly.pdbx_strand_id
1 'polypeptide(L)'
;MPVKVSVIIPVYNPGIYIEDCISSLQRQSLPPDSYEAIFVDDGSTDGTPARLDRLAAEDPRMRVIHQENSGWSGKPRNVGIAAARGEFVMFVDNDDYLGDEALERMYAYGVANGADVVVGKMAGKNRGVPVELFRRNHPRATVENAPLIDSLTPHKMFRRAFLDDIGLRFPEGRRRLEDHVFVAEAYLRAANVSVLSDYVCYYHIRRDDASNAGFQRFDPVGYFKNLREALDVVERYTEPGPVRDRLFRRWLRVEMVERLRARRLLGLPDDYRRELFAEIHKVVVERFGPAVAAGLQPTQQVVASLTAADRYDDVVAFAEWEAGVAPTAVPTGVEWEGGSLRLGFTVEYVSAGAPMTFPADAAPAPLTDTPKNVEEAVAWVGAQTAARFDQATADLLLRERASSAQYFQPVEFTRETVPVDDGERVRLVLRATARVAPGTLPGDGVRDAVVRVKLGGWTKECRLGPAPRATRPEPYAGVAAGRAFLPYWTEPHGNLSLDVAVRGRRLGLGRVRRPDVTVSGARLRARVPLHADDGTVVRLRFSSGGRTLYAPGTLAGEPERPGTWLEATLPSGLPRGVWRVALCLDPDATEPRFEGLPFALRTGGGGVLVVPIPRPGAVGKLARGARRMLGAARRRVAPLIDGRR
;
A
#
# COMPACT_ATOMS: atom_id res chain seq x y z
N MET A 1 18.29 -31.03 4.64
CA MET A 1 17.49 -30.87 5.88
C MET A 1 16.02 -31.24 5.57
N PRO A 2 15.10 -31.42 6.53
CA PRO A 2 13.68 -31.55 6.18
C PRO A 2 13.19 -30.28 5.46
N VAL A 3 12.33 -30.46 4.46
CA VAL A 3 11.68 -29.35 3.76
C VAL A 3 10.82 -28.58 4.76
N LYS A 4 11.05 -27.28 4.91
CA LYS A 4 10.30 -26.40 5.83
C LYS A 4 9.00 -25.94 5.20
N VAL A 5 9.04 -25.54 3.93
CA VAL A 5 7.88 -25.01 3.20
C VAL A 5 7.75 -25.66 1.83
N SER A 6 6.55 -26.12 1.49
CA SER A 6 6.16 -26.43 0.11
C SER A 6 5.28 -25.31 -0.42
N VAL A 7 5.74 -24.60 -1.45
CA VAL A 7 4.94 -23.60 -2.15
C VAL A 7 4.12 -24.30 -3.23
N ILE A 8 2.80 -24.14 -3.24
CA ILE A 8 1.89 -24.72 -4.24
C ILE A 8 1.40 -23.61 -5.15
N ILE A 9 1.59 -23.81 -6.45
CA ILE A 9 1.21 -22.88 -7.50
C ILE A 9 0.24 -23.59 -8.46
N PRO A 10 -1.08 -23.33 -8.39
CA PRO A 10 -2.00 -23.80 -9.41
C PRO A 10 -1.80 -23.00 -10.70
N VAL A 11 -1.60 -23.69 -11.83
CA VAL A 11 -1.24 -23.06 -13.10
C VAL A 11 -2.26 -23.38 -14.18
N TYR A 12 -2.80 -22.35 -14.84
CA TYR A 12 -3.54 -22.50 -16.09
C TYR A 12 -3.34 -21.26 -16.98
N ASN A 13 -2.71 -21.45 -18.14
CA ASN A 13 -2.47 -20.43 -19.18
C ASN A 13 -2.00 -19.04 -18.68
N PRO A 14 -0.98 -18.94 -17.81
CA PRO A 14 -0.47 -17.64 -17.36
C PRO A 14 0.32 -16.88 -18.45
N GLY A 15 0.84 -17.55 -19.48
CA GLY A 15 1.75 -16.94 -20.44
C GLY A 15 2.92 -16.23 -19.74
N ILE A 16 3.17 -14.97 -20.10
CA ILE A 16 4.30 -14.19 -19.56
C ILE A 16 4.19 -13.84 -18.06
N TYR A 17 2.99 -13.89 -17.49
CA TYR A 17 2.77 -13.44 -16.11
C TYR A 17 3.34 -14.38 -15.04
N ILE A 18 3.74 -15.61 -15.43
CA ILE A 18 4.37 -16.57 -14.52
C ILE A 18 5.80 -16.22 -14.13
N GLU A 19 6.49 -15.37 -14.91
CA GLU A 19 7.92 -15.10 -14.70
C GLU A 19 8.20 -14.34 -13.40
N ASP A 20 7.33 -13.41 -12.99
CA ASP A 20 7.46 -12.72 -11.70
C ASP A 20 7.29 -13.68 -10.53
N CYS A 21 6.34 -14.63 -10.64
CA CYS A 21 6.14 -15.71 -9.67
C CYS A 21 7.42 -16.55 -9.54
N ILE A 22 7.92 -17.09 -10.65
CA ILE A 22 9.15 -17.92 -10.70
C ILE A 22 10.34 -17.16 -10.11
N SER A 23 10.58 -15.92 -10.56
CA SER A 23 11.71 -15.13 -10.11
C SER A 23 11.62 -14.84 -8.61
N SER A 24 10.43 -14.57 -8.07
CA SER A 24 10.25 -14.35 -6.63
C SER A 24 10.56 -15.60 -5.79
N LEU A 25 10.25 -16.79 -6.30
CA LEU A 25 10.56 -18.05 -5.64
C LEU A 25 12.07 -18.33 -5.66
N GLN A 26 12.77 -17.93 -6.72
CA GLN A 26 14.22 -18.11 -6.82
C GLN A 26 15.02 -17.15 -5.92
N ARG A 27 14.46 -15.97 -5.62
CA ARG A 27 15.08 -14.93 -4.78
C ARG A 27 14.82 -15.10 -3.28
N GLN A 28 14.11 -16.14 -2.85
CA GLN A 28 13.79 -16.34 -1.44
C GLN A 28 15.04 -16.44 -0.57
N SER A 29 15.04 -15.77 0.58
CA SER A 29 16.12 -15.80 1.56
C SER A 29 16.17 -17.11 2.36
N LEU A 30 15.07 -17.87 2.38
CA LEU A 30 15.03 -19.20 2.97
C LEU A 30 16.01 -20.12 2.20
N PRO A 31 16.87 -20.91 2.88
CA PRO A 31 17.90 -21.70 2.21
C PRO A 31 17.32 -22.58 1.09
N PRO A 32 17.99 -22.66 -0.08
CA PRO A 32 17.50 -23.42 -1.23
C PRO A 32 17.09 -24.87 -0.96
N ASP A 33 17.71 -25.54 0.00
CA ASP A 33 17.41 -26.93 0.37
C ASP A 33 16.27 -27.07 1.41
N SER A 34 15.73 -25.95 1.86
CA SER A 34 14.72 -25.87 2.92
C SER A 34 13.31 -25.59 2.39
N TYR A 35 13.12 -25.43 1.08
CA TYR A 35 11.79 -25.32 0.48
C TYR A 35 11.74 -25.99 -0.89
N GLU A 36 10.52 -26.28 -1.34
CA GLU A 36 10.22 -26.69 -2.70
C GLU A 36 9.07 -25.84 -3.25
N ALA A 37 9.00 -25.67 -4.57
CA ALA A 37 7.86 -25.10 -5.26
C ALA A 37 7.25 -26.14 -6.19
N ILE A 38 5.95 -26.39 -6.04
CA ILE A 38 5.19 -27.37 -6.80
C ILE A 38 4.22 -26.61 -7.68
N PHE A 39 4.56 -26.51 -8.96
CA PHE A 39 3.68 -26.03 -10.00
C PHE A 39 2.75 -27.17 -10.42
N VAL A 40 1.45 -26.96 -10.27
CA VAL A 40 0.44 -27.92 -10.72
C VAL A 40 -0.25 -27.34 -11.95
N ASP A 41 0.20 -27.77 -13.12
CA ASP A 41 -0.34 -27.36 -14.42
C ASP A 41 -1.66 -28.09 -14.70
N ASP A 42 -2.75 -27.32 -14.66
CA ASP A 42 -4.13 -27.77 -14.82
C ASP A 42 -4.53 -27.78 -16.30
N GLY A 43 -3.69 -28.43 -17.12
CA GLY A 43 -3.92 -28.61 -18.55
C GLY A 43 -3.79 -27.32 -19.36
N SER A 44 -2.72 -26.53 -19.15
CA SER A 44 -2.44 -25.37 -19.99
C SER A 44 -2.23 -25.75 -21.46
N THR A 45 -2.68 -24.89 -22.36
CA THR A 45 -2.63 -25.06 -23.82
C THR A 45 -1.70 -24.07 -24.50
N ASP A 46 -1.02 -23.22 -23.73
CA ASP A 46 -0.04 -22.24 -24.20
C ASP A 46 1.40 -22.77 -24.06
N GLY A 47 2.40 -21.88 -24.10
CA GLY A 47 3.81 -22.25 -23.93
C GLY A 47 4.22 -22.58 -22.49
N THR A 48 3.30 -22.50 -21.52
CA THR A 48 3.59 -22.65 -20.08
C THR A 48 4.11 -24.04 -19.71
N PRO A 49 3.54 -25.18 -20.18
CA PRO A 49 4.01 -26.50 -19.81
C PRO A 49 5.50 -26.70 -20.12
N ALA A 50 5.90 -26.40 -21.36
CA ALA A 50 7.30 -26.51 -21.79
C ALA A 50 8.24 -25.56 -21.04
N ARG A 51 7.75 -24.39 -20.61
CA ARG A 51 8.53 -23.45 -19.78
C ARG A 51 8.75 -23.99 -18.36
N LEU A 52 7.73 -24.63 -17.78
CA LEU A 52 7.79 -25.25 -16.47
C LEU A 52 8.68 -26.51 -16.47
N ASP A 53 8.62 -27.34 -17.51
CA ASP A 53 9.50 -28.50 -17.65
C ASP A 53 10.97 -28.10 -17.66
N ARG A 54 11.32 -27.05 -18.42
CA ARG A 54 12.67 -26.49 -18.42
C ARG A 54 13.07 -25.96 -17.04
N LEU A 55 12.16 -25.25 -16.36
CA LEU A 55 12.42 -24.74 -15.01
C LEU A 55 12.75 -25.87 -14.04
N ALA A 56 11.98 -26.96 -14.04
CA ALA A 56 12.21 -28.11 -13.16
C ALA A 56 13.52 -28.84 -13.47
N ALA A 57 13.95 -28.84 -14.73
CA ALA A 57 15.25 -29.39 -15.12
C ALA A 57 16.43 -28.50 -14.67
N GLU A 58 16.24 -27.18 -14.63
CA GLU A 58 17.27 -26.20 -14.29
C GLU A 58 17.39 -25.95 -12.77
N ASP A 59 16.28 -26.05 -12.03
CA ASP A 59 16.21 -25.73 -10.62
C ASP A 59 15.58 -26.88 -9.81
N PRO A 60 16.37 -27.65 -9.04
CA PRO A 60 15.89 -28.85 -8.33
C PRO A 60 14.87 -28.55 -7.22
N ARG A 61 14.67 -27.28 -6.87
CA ARG A 61 13.62 -26.84 -5.95
C ARG A 61 12.24 -26.81 -6.61
N MET A 62 12.21 -26.72 -7.94
CA MET A 62 11.00 -26.52 -8.73
C MET A 62 10.53 -27.88 -9.24
N ARG A 63 9.31 -28.26 -8.87
CA ARG A 63 8.65 -29.50 -9.29
C ARG A 63 7.41 -29.13 -10.08
N VAL A 64 7.12 -29.92 -11.11
CA VAL A 64 5.95 -29.72 -11.97
C VAL A 64 5.11 -30.99 -11.95
N ILE A 65 3.81 -30.82 -11.85
CA ILE A 65 2.81 -31.88 -11.96
C ILE A 65 1.82 -31.43 -13.02
N HIS A 66 1.69 -32.20 -14.10
CA HIS A 66 0.67 -31.96 -15.13
C HIS A 66 -0.56 -32.81 -14.85
N GLN A 67 -1.73 -32.22 -15.03
CA GLN A 67 -3.01 -32.92 -14.98
C GLN A 67 -3.92 -32.48 -16.11
N GLU A 68 -5.01 -33.22 -16.34
CA GLU A 68 -6.10 -32.76 -17.18
C GLU A 68 -6.83 -31.58 -16.51
N ASN A 69 -7.23 -30.60 -17.34
CA ASN A 69 -7.89 -29.38 -16.89
C ASN A 69 -9.15 -29.67 -16.08
N SER A 70 -9.11 -29.26 -14.82
CA SER A 70 -10.17 -29.46 -13.84
C SER A 70 -11.25 -28.38 -13.86
N GLY A 71 -10.99 -27.28 -14.58
CA GLY A 71 -11.86 -26.13 -14.74
C GLY A 71 -11.76 -25.09 -13.63
N TRP A 72 -11.02 -25.34 -12.54
CA TRP A 72 -10.85 -24.39 -11.42
C TRP A 72 -9.64 -24.68 -10.53
N SER A 73 -9.20 -23.71 -9.73
CA SER A 73 -7.99 -23.81 -8.89
C SER A 73 -8.05 -24.80 -7.72
N GLY A 74 -9.24 -25.30 -7.35
CA GLY A 74 -9.42 -26.17 -6.18
C GLY A 74 -8.66 -27.51 -6.31
N LYS A 75 -8.86 -28.23 -7.41
CA LYS A 75 -8.20 -29.52 -7.66
C LYS A 75 -6.66 -29.41 -7.77
N PRO A 76 -6.07 -28.48 -8.56
CA PRO A 76 -4.62 -28.37 -8.61
C PRO A 76 -4.01 -27.98 -7.25
N ARG A 77 -4.70 -27.20 -6.42
CA ARG A 77 -4.26 -26.94 -5.03
C ARG A 77 -4.27 -28.23 -4.19
N ASN A 78 -5.31 -29.06 -4.27
CA ASN A 78 -5.38 -30.35 -3.57
C ASN A 78 -4.28 -31.32 -4.01
N VAL A 79 -4.00 -31.41 -5.31
CA VAL A 79 -2.90 -32.21 -5.86
C VAL A 79 -1.56 -31.72 -5.31
N GLY A 80 -1.37 -30.41 -5.22
CA GLY A 80 -0.21 -29.81 -4.58
C GLY A 80 -0.09 -30.19 -3.09
N ILE A 81 -1.20 -30.16 -2.33
CA ILE A 81 -1.20 -30.53 -0.90
C ILE A 81 -0.75 -31.98 -0.74
N ALA A 82 -1.27 -32.89 -1.57
CA ALA A 82 -0.91 -34.31 -1.53
C ALA A 82 0.56 -34.56 -1.90
N ALA A 83 1.16 -33.71 -2.74
CA ALA A 83 2.55 -33.83 -3.18
C ALA A 83 3.57 -33.11 -2.27
N ALA A 84 3.10 -32.29 -1.32
CA ALA A 84 3.91 -31.44 -0.46
C ALA A 84 4.68 -32.23 0.60
N ARG A 85 5.96 -31.90 0.77
CA ARG A 85 6.86 -32.50 1.77
C ARG A 85 7.15 -31.57 2.94
N GLY A 86 6.82 -30.29 2.81
CA GLY A 86 7.07 -29.23 3.77
C GLY A 86 6.32 -29.42 5.09
N GLU A 87 6.88 -28.88 6.17
CA GLU A 87 6.16 -28.70 7.44
C GLU A 87 4.96 -27.75 7.26
N PHE A 88 5.14 -26.70 6.46
CA PHE A 88 4.10 -25.79 6.03
C PHE A 88 3.87 -25.86 4.51
N VAL A 89 2.64 -25.54 4.11
CA VAL A 89 2.21 -25.36 2.73
C VAL A 89 1.87 -23.89 2.51
N MET A 90 2.42 -23.26 1.48
CA MET A 90 2.13 -21.87 1.08
C MET A 90 1.44 -21.87 -0.29
N PHE A 91 0.30 -21.21 -0.44
CA PHE A 91 -0.33 -21.05 -1.77
C PHE A 91 0.08 -19.73 -2.43
N VAL A 92 0.42 -19.80 -3.72
CA VAL A 92 0.74 -18.63 -4.56
C VAL A 92 0.03 -18.80 -5.90
N ASP A 93 -0.77 -17.82 -6.31
CA ASP A 93 -1.37 -17.84 -7.65
C ASP A 93 -0.30 -17.55 -8.72
N ASN A 94 -0.47 -18.12 -9.92
CA ASN A 94 0.56 -18.11 -10.98
C ASN A 94 0.86 -16.74 -11.63
N ASP A 95 0.13 -15.71 -11.24
CA ASP A 95 0.24 -14.33 -11.71
C ASP A 95 0.55 -13.33 -10.57
N ASP A 96 0.79 -13.85 -9.37
CA ASP A 96 1.20 -13.12 -8.18
C ASP A 96 2.68 -13.44 -7.83
N TYR A 97 3.23 -12.76 -6.82
CA TYR A 97 4.60 -13.05 -6.35
C TYR A 97 4.81 -12.82 -4.86
N LEU A 98 5.89 -13.40 -4.32
CA LEU A 98 6.29 -13.27 -2.92
C LEU A 98 7.33 -12.17 -2.71
N GLY A 99 7.35 -11.59 -1.49
CA GLY A 99 8.49 -10.81 -1.03
C GLY A 99 9.72 -11.71 -0.83
N ASP A 100 10.92 -11.18 -1.02
CA ASP A 100 12.16 -11.97 -1.01
C ASP A 100 12.45 -12.67 0.33
N GLU A 101 11.95 -12.15 1.46
CA GLU A 101 12.07 -12.77 2.79
C GLU A 101 10.78 -13.43 3.29
N ALA A 102 9.77 -13.56 2.42
CA ALA A 102 8.44 -14.01 2.81
C ALA A 102 8.45 -15.42 3.40
N LEU A 103 9.10 -16.38 2.72
CA LEU A 103 9.12 -17.77 3.20
C LEU A 103 9.85 -17.90 4.53
N GLU A 104 11.02 -17.25 4.67
CA GLU A 104 11.82 -17.28 5.89
C GLU A 104 11.08 -16.68 7.08
N ARG A 105 10.56 -15.45 6.92
CA ARG A 105 9.90 -14.73 8.01
C ARG A 105 8.60 -15.40 8.44
N MET A 106 7.77 -15.81 7.48
CA MET A 106 6.50 -16.47 7.80
C MET A 106 6.73 -17.83 8.48
N TYR A 107 7.69 -18.63 8.00
CA TYR A 107 8.05 -19.90 8.65
C TYR A 107 8.55 -19.67 10.08
N ALA A 108 9.54 -18.78 10.25
CA ALA A 108 10.11 -18.49 11.57
C ALA A 108 9.04 -17.99 12.55
N TYR A 109 8.15 -17.09 12.10
CA TYR A 109 7.06 -16.57 12.93
C TYR A 109 6.02 -17.65 13.27
N GLY A 110 5.69 -18.52 12.31
CA GLY A 110 4.77 -19.64 12.53
C GLY A 110 5.29 -20.67 13.54
N VAL A 111 6.56 -21.06 13.42
CA VAL A 111 7.21 -21.98 14.36
C VAL A 111 7.30 -21.37 15.76
N ALA A 112 7.78 -20.13 15.86
CA ALA A 112 7.96 -19.44 17.15
C ALA A 112 6.66 -19.30 17.96
N ASN A 113 5.51 -19.23 17.28
CA ASN A 113 4.21 -19.06 17.92
C ASN A 113 3.34 -20.32 17.92
N GLY A 114 3.84 -21.45 17.41
CA GLY A 114 3.05 -22.68 17.28
C GLY A 114 1.78 -22.47 16.44
N ALA A 115 1.91 -21.81 15.30
CA ALA A 115 0.78 -21.50 14.41
C ALA A 115 0.37 -22.72 13.56
N ASP A 116 -0.93 -22.88 13.36
CA ASP A 116 -1.50 -23.74 12.33
C ASP A 116 -1.66 -23.00 11.01
N VAL A 117 -1.93 -21.69 11.08
CA VAL A 117 -2.05 -20.81 9.92
C VAL A 117 -1.22 -19.55 10.15
N VAL A 118 -0.40 -19.15 9.17
CA VAL A 118 0.35 -17.89 9.17
C VAL A 118 -0.15 -17.01 8.04
N VAL A 119 -0.67 -15.83 8.41
CA VAL A 119 -1.12 -14.80 7.48
C VAL A 119 -0.02 -13.75 7.32
N GLY A 120 0.62 -13.72 6.17
CA GLY A 120 1.59 -12.67 5.83
C GLY A 120 0.91 -11.43 5.27
N LYS A 121 1.48 -10.25 5.53
CA LYS A 121 0.97 -8.99 4.97
C LYS A 121 0.96 -9.00 3.46
N MET A 122 -0.13 -8.48 2.92
CA MET A 122 -0.38 -8.42 1.49
C MET A 122 -0.28 -6.99 0.97
N ALA A 123 0.21 -6.84 -0.25
CA ALA A 123 0.05 -5.65 -1.08
C ALA A 123 -0.73 -6.02 -2.33
N GLY A 124 -1.47 -5.07 -2.89
CA GLY A 124 -2.28 -5.31 -4.09
C GLY A 124 -2.06 -4.22 -5.13
N LYS A 125 -1.50 -4.57 -6.29
CA LYS A 125 -1.41 -3.67 -7.44
C LYS A 125 -2.72 -3.74 -8.21
N ASN A 126 -3.50 -2.65 -8.15
CA ASN A 126 -4.85 -2.56 -8.72
C ASN A 126 -5.85 -3.61 -8.15
N ARG A 127 -5.58 -4.12 -6.95
CA ARG A 127 -6.44 -5.05 -6.19
C ARG A 127 -6.54 -4.61 -4.74
N GLY A 128 -7.75 -4.61 -4.19
CA GLY A 128 -7.96 -4.36 -2.76
C GLY A 128 -7.41 -5.53 -1.93
N VAL A 129 -6.73 -5.21 -0.83
CA VAL A 129 -6.25 -6.19 0.15
C VAL A 129 -6.76 -5.82 1.54
N PRO A 130 -6.88 -6.78 2.48
CA PRO A 130 -7.30 -6.49 3.84
C PRO A 130 -6.34 -5.50 4.50
N VAL A 131 -6.85 -4.37 4.98
CA VAL A 131 -6.02 -3.30 5.56
C VAL A 131 -5.98 -3.39 7.08
N GLU A 132 -7.13 -3.62 7.73
CA GLU A 132 -7.23 -3.62 9.20
C GLU A 132 -6.48 -4.80 9.84
N LEU A 133 -6.44 -5.95 9.17
CA LEU A 133 -5.74 -7.14 9.64
C LEU A 133 -4.23 -6.91 9.80
N PHE A 134 -3.64 -6.06 8.96
CA PHE A 134 -2.18 -5.85 8.91
C PHE A 134 -1.71 -4.58 9.61
N ARG A 135 -2.47 -4.07 10.59
CA ARG A 135 -2.04 -2.91 11.40
C ARG A 135 -0.88 -3.25 12.33
N ARG A 136 -0.82 -4.48 12.84
CA ARG A 136 0.20 -4.96 13.77
C ARG A 136 0.38 -6.46 13.67
N ASN A 137 1.49 -6.97 14.20
CA ASN A 137 1.68 -8.42 14.33
C ASN A 137 0.70 -8.99 15.36
N HIS A 138 0.12 -10.16 15.08
CA HIS A 138 -0.67 -10.93 16.03
C HIS A 138 -0.02 -12.32 16.19
N PRO A 139 0.69 -12.60 17.30
CA PRO A 139 1.30 -13.92 17.50
C PRO A 139 0.23 -15.00 17.71
N ARG A 140 -0.89 -14.63 18.34
CA ARG A 140 -2.06 -15.47 18.53
C ARG A 140 -3.34 -14.75 18.18
N ALA A 141 -3.96 -15.16 17.07
CA ALA A 141 -5.19 -14.62 16.55
C ALA A 141 -6.26 -15.72 16.43
N THR A 142 -7.50 -15.32 16.68
CA THR A 142 -8.71 -16.09 16.42
C THR A 142 -9.70 -15.20 15.67
N VAL A 143 -10.78 -15.80 15.15
CA VAL A 143 -11.86 -15.04 14.51
C VAL A 143 -12.57 -14.07 15.48
N GLU A 144 -12.39 -14.25 16.79
CA GLU A 144 -12.97 -13.42 17.83
C GLU A 144 -12.11 -12.22 18.23
N ASN A 145 -10.79 -12.29 18.08
CA ASN A 145 -9.89 -11.23 18.55
C ASN A 145 -9.17 -10.48 17.41
N ALA A 146 -9.29 -10.95 16.18
CA ALA A 146 -8.69 -10.35 14.99
C ALA A 146 -9.65 -10.44 13.79
N PRO A 147 -9.56 -9.51 12.82
CA PRO A 147 -10.41 -9.51 11.63
C PRO A 147 -9.94 -10.53 10.58
N LEU A 148 -9.69 -11.78 11.00
CA LEU A 148 -9.20 -12.85 10.12
C LEU A 148 -10.12 -13.08 8.91
N ILE A 149 -11.43 -13.04 9.15
CA ILE A 149 -12.46 -13.29 8.14
C ILE A 149 -12.51 -12.22 7.04
N ASP A 150 -11.83 -11.07 7.23
CA ASP A 150 -11.65 -10.09 6.16
C ASP A 150 -10.61 -10.55 5.12
N SER A 151 -9.81 -11.59 5.42
CA SER A 151 -8.83 -12.22 4.53
C SER A 151 -9.15 -13.70 4.31
N LEU A 152 -9.96 -14.00 3.30
CA LEU A 152 -10.38 -15.37 2.95
C LEU A 152 -9.69 -15.96 1.72
N THR A 153 -8.70 -15.27 1.15
CA THR A 153 -7.88 -15.83 0.08
C THR A 153 -6.92 -16.90 0.62
N PRO A 154 -6.48 -17.88 -0.16
CA PRO A 154 -5.66 -18.99 0.35
C PRO A 154 -4.18 -18.62 0.51
N HIS A 155 -3.76 -17.40 0.16
CA HIS A 155 -2.36 -16.96 0.04
C HIS A 155 -1.65 -16.78 1.39
N LYS A 156 -1.45 -17.89 2.09
CA LYS A 156 -1.04 -18.01 3.49
C LYS A 156 -0.29 -19.33 3.68
N MET A 157 0.45 -19.44 4.78
CA MET A 157 1.02 -20.71 5.18
C MET A 157 0.05 -21.49 6.06
N PHE A 158 -0.09 -22.77 5.79
CA PHE A 158 -0.85 -23.72 6.59
C PHE A 158 0.08 -24.84 7.03
N ARG A 159 0.08 -25.19 8.31
CA ARG A 159 0.81 -26.34 8.82
C ARG A 159 0.22 -27.58 8.16
N ARG A 160 1.07 -28.37 7.49
CA ARG A 160 0.60 -29.53 6.72
C ARG A 160 -0.07 -30.57 7.62
N ALA A 161 0.55 -30.87 8.77
CA ALA A 161 -0.01 -31.79 9.75
C ALA A 161 -1.43 -31.37 10.19
N PHE A 162 -1.65 -30.07 10.44
CA PHE A 162 -2.98 -29.54 10.74
C PHE A 162 -3.97 -29.84 9.62
N LEU A 163 -3.65 -29.52 8.36
CA LEU A 163 -4.53 -29.80 7.22
C LEU A 163 -4.88 -31.29 7.09
N ASP A 164 -3.92 -32.17 7.35
CA ASP A 164 -4.09 -33.62 7.30
C ASP A 164 -4.96 -34.13 8.46
N ASP A 165 -4.68 -33.68 9.69
CA ASP A 165 -5.42 -34.05 10.91
C ASP A 165 -6.90 -33.68 10.82
N ILE A 166 -7.20 -32.52 10.22
CA ILE A 166 -8.57 -32.05 10.05
C ILE A 166 -9.24 -32.48 8.74
N GLY A 167 -8.50 -33.17 7.86
CA GLY A 167 -8.98 -33.63 6.56
C GLY A 167 -9.35 -32.50 5.60
N LEU A 168 -8.77 -31.31 5.75
CA LEU A 168 -9.20 -30.11 5.03
C LEU A 168 -8.61 -30.06 3.61
N ARG A 169 -9.49 -29.97 2.62
CA ARG A 169 -9.17 -29.85 1.18
C ARG A 169 -10.07 -28.81 0.53
N PHE A 170 -9.64 -28.23 -0.59
CA PHE A 170 -10.46 -27.31 -1.36
C PHE A 170 -11.65 -28.03 -1.98
N PRO A 171 -12.85 -27.44 -1.97
CA PRO A 171 -13.96 -27.93 -2.79
C PRO A 171 -13.58 -27.96 -4.27
N GLU A 172 -13.72 -29.12 -4.91
CA GLU A 172 -13.36 -29.30 -6.32
C GLU A 172 -14.53 -29.01 -7.27
N GLY A 173 -14.17 -28.80 -8.55
CA GLY A 173 -15.09 -28.37 -9.61
C GLY A 173 -15.13 -26.85 -9.77
N ARG A 174 -15.95 -26.37 -10.71
CA ARG A 174 -16.10 -24.94 -11.02
C ARG A 174 -16.90 -24.21 -9.93
N ARG A 175 -16.23 -23.93 -8.81
CA ARG A 175 -16.82 -23.31 -7.61
C ARG A 175 -16.18 -21.95 -7.35
N ARG A 176 -16.97 -20.88 -7.49
CA ARG A 176 -16.57 -19.57 -6.99
C ARG A 176 -16.51 -19.62 -5.46
N LEU A 177 -15.54 -18.95 -4.84
CA LEU A 177 -15.42 -18.88 -3.38
C LEU A 177 -15.03 -20.22 -2.71
N GLU A 178 -14.38 -21.11 -3.46
CA GLU A 178 -13.80 -22.34 -2.91
C GLU A 178 -12.76 -22.04 -1.81
N ASP A 179 -12.09 -20.89 -1.95
CA ASP A 179 -11.17 -20.35 -0.95
C ASP A 179 -11.87 -19.88 0.31
N HIS A 180 -13.05 -19.24 0.20
CA HIS A 180 -13.83 -18.86 1.39
C HIS A 180 -14.20 -20.08 2.24
N VAL A 181 -14.62 -21.18 1.62
CA VAL A 181 -14.95 -22.43 2.31
C VAL A 181 -13.70 -22.96 3.02
N PHE A 182 -12.60 -23.14 2.27
CA PHE A 182 -11.35 -23.69 2.81
C PHE A 182 -10.78 -22.84 3.95
N VAL A 183 -10.65 -21.53 3.75
CA VAL A 183 -9.97 -20.63 4.69
C VAL A 183 -10.84 -20.33 5.92
N ALA A 184 -12.18 -20.21 5.76
CA ALA A 184 -13.06 -20.03 6.91
C ALA A 184 -13.01 -21.27 7.82
N GLU A 185 -13.05 -22.47 7.24
CA GLU A 185 -12.92 -23.71 8.01
C GLU A 185 -11.56 -23.81 8.70
N ALA A 186 -10.47 -23.50 7.99
CA ALA A 186 -9.13 -23.47 8.58
C ALA A 186 -9.06 -22.54 9.79
N TYR A 187 -9.60 -21.32 9.70
CA TYR A 187 -9.59 -20.37 10.82
C TYR A 187 -10.47 -20.80 12.00
N LEU A 188 -11.59 -21.46 11.75
CA LEU A 188 -12.52 -21.91 12.80
C LEU A 188 -12.00 -23.14 13.53
N ARG A 189 -11.14 -23.94 12.89
CA ARG A 189 -10.60 -25.20 13.45
C ARG A 189 -9.15 -25.10 13.91
N ALA A 190 -8.41 -24.06 13.51
CA ALA A 190 -7.04 -23.83 13.96
C ALA A 190 -6.97 -23.54 15.46
N ALA A 191 -6.02 -24.16 16.15
CA ALA A 191 -5.70 -23.82 17.54
C ALA A 191 -5.01 -22.44 17.62
N ASN A 192 -4.23 -22.08 16.60
CA ASN A 192 -3.61 -20.77 16.51
C ASN A 192 -3.45 -20.27 15.07
N VAL A 193 -3.86 -19.02 14.84
CA VAL A 193 -3.52 -18.25 13.64
C VAL A 193 -2.54 -17.14 14.00
N SER A 194 -1.43 -17.01 13.28
CA SER A 194 -0.46 -15.93 13.47
C SER A 194 -0.52 -14.95 12.29
N VAL A 195 -0.54 -13.64 12.56
CA VAL A 195 -0.55 -12.59 11.54
C VAL A 195 0.78 -11.82 11.59
N LEU A 196 1.51 -11.82 10.49
CA LEU A 196 2.76 -11.10 10.30
C LEU A 196 2.52 -9.85 9.44
N SER A 197 2.73 -8.67 10.03
CA SER A 197 2.29 -7.37 9.50
C SER A 197 3.44 -6.38 9.26
N ASP A 198 4.64 -6.66 9.76
CA ASP A 198 5.81 -5.79 9.62
C ASP A 198 6.61 -6.00 8.33
N TYR A 199 6.29 -7.03 7.54
CA TYR A 199 6.90 -7.32 6.25
C TYR A 199 5.85 -7.73 5.21
N VAL A 200 5.88 -7.12 4.02
CA VAL A 200 4.98 -7.49 2.92
C VAL A 200 5.44 -8.83 2.34
N CYS A 201 4.67 -9.87 2.62
CA CYS A 201 4.99 -11.24 2.24
C CYS A 201 4.46 -11.59 0.85
N TYR A 202 3.32 -11.00 0.45
CA TYR A 202 2.59 -11.42 -0.74
C TYR A 202 2.12 -10.20 -1.56
N TYR A 203 2.32 -10.24 -2.87
CA TYR A 203 1.91 -9.20 -3.79
C TYR A 203 0.86 -9.74 -4.76
N HIS A 204 -0.36 -9.25 -4.61
CA HIS A 204 -1.43 -9.54 -5.55
C HIS A 204 -1.38 -8.61 -6.76
N ILE A 205 -1.47 -9.19 -7.95
CA ILE A 205 -1.41 -8.48 -9.22
C ILE A 205 -2.73 -8.67 -9.96
N ARG A 206 -3.32 -7.56 -10.37
CA ARG A 206 -4.33 -7.58 -11.42
C ARG A 206 -3.61 -7.47 -12.77
N ARG A 207 -3.73 -8.50 -13.59
CA ARG A 207 -3.18 -8.55 -14.95
C ARG A 207 -3.81 -7.47 -15.81
N ASP A 208 -3.01 -6.92 -16.72
CA ASP A 208 -3.46 -5.87 -17.63
C ASP A 208 -4.46 -6.41 -18.66
N ASP A 209 -4.41 -7.72 -18.95
CA ASP A 209 -5.37 -8.42 -19.81
C ASP A 209 -6.71 -8.76 -19.13
N ALA A 210 -6.84 -8.45 -17.84
CA ALA A 210 -8.02 -8.74 -17.01
C ALA A 210 -8.48 -10.22 -17.02
N SER A 211 -7.62 -11.15 -17.40
CA SER A 211 -7.93 -12.58 -17.51
C SER A 211 -7.90 -13.32 -16.17
N ASN A 212 -7.43 -12.67 -15.09
CA ASN A 212 -7.48 -13.22 -13.74
C ASN A 212 -8.91 -13.74 -13.42
N ALA A 213 -9.01 -15.00 -13.01
CA ALA A 213 -10.31 -15.63 -12.76
C ALA A 213 -11.19 -14.80 -11.80
N GLY A 214 -10.60 -14.22 -10.76
CA GLY A 214 -11.30 -13.42 -9.73
C GLY A 214 -11.92 -12.08 -10.20
N PHE A 215 -11.58 -11.58 -11.39
CA PHE A 215 -12.01 -10.25 -11.85
C PHE A 215 -13.01 -10.28 -13.02
N GLN A 216 -13.26 -11.46 -13.59
CA GLN A 216 -14.30 -11.62 -14.59
C GLN A 216 -15.69 -11.46 -13.95
N ARG A 217 -16.65 -10.93 -14.73
CA ARG A 217 -18.05 -10.91 -14.35
C ARG A 217 -18.50 -12.34 -14.05
N PHE A 218 -19.19 -12.53 -12.93
CA PHE A 218 -19.70 -13.83 -12.53
C PHE A 218 -21.19 -13.93 -12.83
N ASP A 219 -21.65 -15.16 -13.00
CA ASP A 219 -23.07 -15.50 -12.96
C ASP A 219 -23.57 -15.35 -11.50
N PRO A 220 -24.51 -14.43 -11.21
CA PRO A 220 -24.99 -14.19 -9.84
C PRO A 220 -25.56 -15.46 -9.21
N VAL A 221 -26.34 -16.24 -9.95
CA VAL A 221 -27.00 -17.45 -9.44
C VAL A 221 -25.98 -18.45 -8.91
N GLY A 222 -25.01 -18.84 -9.76
CA GLY A 222 -23.95 -19.75 -9.37
C GLY A 222 -23.05 -19.20 -8.26
N TYR A 223 -22.79 -17.89 -8.25
CA TYR A 223 -21.97 -17.25 -7.21
C TYR A 223 -22.64 -17.31 -5.83
N PHE A 224 -23.91 -16.91 -5.72
CA PHE A 224 -24.62 -16.91 -4.45
C PHE A 224 -25.04 -18.31 -3.99
N LYS A 225 -25.13 -19.29 -4.90
CA LYS A 225 -25.17 -20.71 -4.54
C LYS A 225 -23.89 -21.11 -3.80
N ASN A 226 -22.71 -20.86 -4.37
CA ASN A 226 -21.45 -21.23 -3.72
C ASN A 226 -21.17 -20.40 -2.45
N LEU A 227 -21.65 -19.16 -2.38
CA LEU A 227 -21.53 -18.33 -1.17
C LEU A 227 -22.23 -18.98 0.03
N ARG A 228 -23.38 -19.63 -0.17
CA ARG A 228 -24.08 -20.38 0.89
C ARG A 228 -23.20 -21.47 1.48
N GLU A 229 -22.41 -22.17 0.67
CA GLU A 229 -21.48 -23.20 1.16
C GLU A 229 -20.46 -22.62 2.17
N ALA A 230 -20.00 -21.38 1.96
CA ALA A 230 -19.12 -20.72 2.92
C ALA A 230 -19.84 -20.30 4.21
N LEU A 231 -21.13 -19.95 4.13
CA LEU A 231 -21.96 -19.67 5.32
C LEU A 231 -22.26 -20.97 6.09
N ASP A 232 -22.49 -22.08 5.38
CA ASP A 232 -22.73 -23.40 5.97
C ASP A 232 -21.53 -23.86 6.82
N VAL A 233 -20.29 -23.56 6.39
CA VAL A 233 -19.09 -23.80 7.19
C VAL A 233 -19.12 -23.03 8.51
N VAL A 234 -19.48 -21.76 8.47
CA VAL A 234 -19.55 -20.93 9.68
C VAL A 234 -20.63 -21.47 10.62
N GLU A 235 -21.79 -21.85 10.11
CA GLU A 235 -22.86 -22.45 10.91
C GLU A 235 -22.46 -23.80 11.51
N ARG A 236 -21.71 -24.62 10.78
CA ARG A 236 -21.21 -25.92 11.26
C ARG A 236 -20.30 -25.80 12.47
N TYR A 237 -19.47 -24.75 12.53
CA TYR A 237 -18.42 -24.60 13.54
C TYR A 237 -18.65 -23.46 14.54
N THR A 238 -19.83 -22.86 14.55
CA THR A 238 -20.21 -21.84 15.54
C THR A 238 -21.62 -22.09 16.03
N GLU A 239 -22.04 -21.46 17.11
CA GLU A 239 -23.44 -21.41 17.56
C GLU A 239 -24.06 -20.03 17.25
N PRO A 240 -25.40 -19.90 17.18
CA PRO A 240 -26.04 -18.59 17.08
C PRO A 240 -25.56 -17.67 18.20
N GLY A 241 -25.11 -16.46 17.85
CA GLY A 241 -24.61 -15.49 18.82
C GLY A 241 -23.63 -14.48 18.23
N PRO A 242 -23.02 -13.63 19.08
CA PRO A 242 -22.23 -12.49 18.64
C PRO A 242 -21.03 -12.83 17.74
N VAL A 243 -20.44 -14.02 17.92
CA VAL A 243 -19.32 -14.50 17.09
C VAL A 243 -19.80 -14.84 15.69
N ARG A 244 -20.84 -15.67 15.57
CA ARG A 244 -21.44 -16.03 14.28
C ARG A 244 -21.95 -14.79 13.54
N ASP A 245 -22.62 -13.87 14.25
CA ASP A 245 -23.12 -12.64 13.65
C ASP A 245 -21.99 -11.78 13.09
N ARG A 246 -20.87 -11.69 13.80
CA ARG A 246 -19.68 -10.97 13.33
C ARG A 246 -19.08 -11.61 12.08
N LEU A 247 -19.03 -12.94 12.03
CA LEU A 247 -18.54 -13.67 10.86
C LEU A 247 -19.45 -13.40 9.66
N PHE A 248 -20.76 -13.65 9.80
CA PHE A 248 -21.75 -13.39 8.76
C PHE A 248 -21.72 -11.95 8.26
N ARG A 249 -21.54 -10.98 9.17
CA ARG A 249 -21.43 -9.56 8.82
C ARG A 249 -20.38 -9.29 7.75
N ARG A 250 -19.28 -10.05 7.70
CA ARG A 250 -18.28 -9.88 6.63
C ARG A 250 -18.87 -10.21 5.27
N TRP A 251 -19.59 -11.32 5.10
CA TRP A 251 -20.18 -11.69 3.81
C TRP A 251 -21.30 -10.73 3.43
N LEU A 252 -22.18 -10.38 4.39
CA LEU A 252 -23.20 -9.35 4.17
C LEU A 252 -22.59 -8.02 3.73
N ARG A 253 -21.51 -7.60 4.38
CA ARG A 253 -20.81 -6.36 4.01
C ARG A 253 -20.16 -6.49 2.63
N VAL A 254 -19.22 -7.40 2.45
CA VAL A 254 -18.30 -7.42 1.31
C VAL A 254 -18.94 -7.98 0.05
N GLU A 255 -19.69 -9.08 0.18
CA GLU A 255 -20.20 -9.83 -0.98
C GLU A 255 -21.62 -9.44 -1.38
N MET A 256 -22.29 -8.61 -0.57
CA MET A 256 -23.64 -8.12 -0.84
C MET A 256 -23.64 -6.60 -0.81
N VAL A 257 -23.72 -5.99 0.37
CA VAL A 257 -23.94 -4.55 0.56
C VAL A 257 -22.94 -3.69 -0.23
N GLU A 258 -21.64 -3.96 -0.17
CA GLU A 258 -20.63 -3.18 -0.91
C GLU A 258 -20.77 -3.30 -2.45
N ARG A 259 -21.47 -4.32 -2.98
CA ARG A 259 -21.75 -4.44 -4.42
C ARG A 259 -22.93 -3.57 -4.86
N LEU A 260 -23.81 -3.23 -3.92
CA LEU A 260 -25.03 -2.45 -4.14
C LEU A 260 -24.83 -0.96 -3.82
N ARG A 261 -23.58 -0.50 -3.73
CA ARG A 261 -23.24 0.86 -3.28
C ARG A 261 -22.62 1.71 -4.37
N ALA A 262 -23.01 2.99 -4.36
CA ALA A 262 -22.40 4.06 -5.13
C ALA A 262 -22.07 3.69 -6.58
N ARG A 263 -20.91 4.15 -7.06
CA ARG A 263 -20.41 3.88 -8.43
C ARG A 263 -20.20 2.39 -8.72
N ARG A 264 -20.09 1.52 -7.71
CA ARG A 264 -19.91 0.08 -7.93
C ARG A 264 -21.19 -0.57 -8.44
N LEU A 265 -22.35 -0.13 -7.96
CA LEU A 265 -23.65 -0.53 -8.51
C LEU A 265 -23.94 0.18 -9.83
N LEU A 266 -23.78 1.50 -9.85
CA LEU A 266 -24.17 2.35 -11.00
C LEU A 266 -23.33 2.11 -12.25
N GLY A 267 -22.12 1.56 -12.11
CA GLY A 267 -21.27 1.18 -13.23
C GLY A 267 -21.67 -0.14 -13.91
N LEU A 268 -22.68 -0.86 -13.40
CA LEU A 268 -23.14 -2.14 -13.95
C LEU A 268 -24.28 -1.94 -14.97
N PRO A 269 -24.37 -2.79 -16.00
CA PRO A 269 -25.54 -2.84 -16.90
C PRO A 269 -26.86 -3.07 -16.13
N ASP A 270 -27.96 -2.45 -16.58
CA ASP A 270 -29.25 -2.44 -15.87
C ASP A 270 -29.81 -3.85 -15.59
N ASP A 271 -29.83 -4.69 -16.62
CA ASP A 271 -30.25 -6.09 -16.55
C ASP A 271 -29.46 -6.86 -15.48
N TYR A 272 -28.14 -6.65 -15.46
CA TYR A 272 -27.27 -7.32 -14.50
C TYR A 272 -27.44 -6.84 -13.07
N ARG A 273 -27.57 -5.53 -12.85
CA ARG A 273 -27.76 -4.99 -11.49
C ARG A 273 -29.07 -5.49 -10.88
N ARG A 274 -30.12 -5.70 -11.69
CA ARG A 274 -31.39 -6.29 -11.25
C ARG A 274 -31.24 -7.76 -10.87
N GLU A 275 -30.59 -8.56 -11.71
CA GLU A 275 -30.31 -9.97 -11.41
C GLU A 275 -29.43 -10.12 -10.16
N LEU A 276 -28.36 -9.32 -10.06
CA LEU A 276 -27.47 -9.28 -8.91
C LEU A 276 -28.24 -8.93 -7.63
N PHE A 277 -29.09 -7.91 -7.68
CA PHE A 277 -29.91 -7.52 -6.53
C PHE A 277 -30.87 -8.64 -6.13
N ALA A 278 -31.56 -9.27 -7.08
CA ALA A 278 -32.51 -10.35 -6.80
C ALA A 278 -31.82 -11.54 -6.10
N GLU A 279 -30.63 -11.95 -6.57
CA GLU A 279 -29.88 -13.02 -5.91
C GLU A 279 -29.35 -12.62 -4.53
N ILE A 280 -28.89 -11.37 -4.36
CA ILE A 280 -28.50 -10.85 -3.05
C ILE A 280 -29.69 -10.86 -2.08
N HIS A 281 -30.84 -10.32 -2.50
CA HIS A 281 -32.06 -10.25 -1.69
C HIS A 281 -32.41 -11.63 -1.12
N LYS A 282 -32.43 -12.67 -1.97
CA LYS A 282 -32.69 -14.06 -1.57
C LYS A 282 -31.79 -14.53 -0.43
N VAL A 283 -30.47 -14.32 -0.54
CA VAL A 283 -29.55 -14.75 0.53
C VAL A 283 -29.71 -13.87 1.78
N VAL A 284 -29.93 -12.56 1.62
CA VAL A 284 -30.12 -11.63 2.74
C VAL A 284 -31.28 -12.08 3.62
N VAL A 285 -32.45 -12.35 3.03
CA VAL A 285 -33.64 -12.78 3.79
C VAL A 285 -33.52 -14.22 4.32
N GLU A 286 -32.79 -15.09 3.62
CA GLU A 286 -32.59 -16.49 4.01
C GLU A 286 -31.62 -16.65 5.19
N ARG A 287 -30.51 -15.88 5.22
CA ARG A 287 -29.36 -16.19 6.09
C ARG A 287 -28.95 -15.09 7.07
N PHE A 288 -29.43 -13.85 6.93
CA PHE A 288 -28.94 -12.73 7.74
C PHE A 288 -30.02 -12.11 8.63
N GLY A 289 -29.90 -12.32 9.94
CA GLY A 289 -30.78 -11.71 10.92
C GLY A 289 -30.47 -10.22 11.20
N PRO A 290 -31.40 -9.50 11.86
CA PRO A 290 -31.23 -8.06 12.17
C PRO A 290 -29.96 -7.73 12.96
N ALA A 291 -29.51 -8.62 13.86
CA ALA A 291 -28.28 -8.43 14.65
C ALA A 291 -27.00 -8.39 13.78
N VAL A 292 -27.00 -9.12 12.66
CA VAL A 292 -25.88 -9.12 11.71
C VAL A 292 -25.78 -7.74 11.05
N ALA A 293 -26.91 -7.25 10.54
CA ALA A 293 -27.03 -5.96 9.87
C ALA A 293 -26.77 -4.78 10.83
N ALA A 294 -27.25 -4.84 12.08
CA ALA A 294 -27.10 -3.76 13.07
C ALA A 294 -25.63 -3.41 13.39
N GLY A 295 -24.69 -4.34 13.19
CA GLY A 295 -23.27 -4.07 13.37
C GLY A 295 -22.55 -3.53 12.12
N LEU A 296 -23.26 -3.33 11.01
CA LEU A 296 -22.73 -2.64 9.83
C LEU A 296 -22.63 -1.13 10.09
N GLN A 297 -21.88 -0.44 9.23
CA GLN A 297 -21.85 1.02 9.21
C GLN A 297 -23.21 1.62 8.80
N PRO A 298 -23.59 2.84 9.22
CA PRO A 298 -24.90 3.42 8.91
C PRO A 298 -25.35 3.29 7.44
N THR A 299 -24.53 3.72 6.48
CA THR A 299 -24.85 3.57 5.05
C THR A 299 -25.04 2.12 4.61
N GLN A 300 -24.28 1.19 5.18
CA GLN A 300 -24.41 -0.23 4.93
C GLN A 300 -25.70 -0.82 5.55
N GLN A 301 -26.14 -0.30 6.70
CA GLN A 301 -27.41 -0.69 7.32
C GLN A 301 -28.60 -0.31 6.44
N VAL A 302 -28.60 0.91 5.90
CA VAL A 302 -29.62 1.38 4.95
C VAL A 302 -29.71 0.43 3.75
N VAL A 303 -28.57 0.14 3.09
CA VAL A 303 -28.56 -0.74 1.92
C VAL A 303 -29.01 -2.15 2.28
N ALA A 304 -28.57 -2.69 3.41
CA ALA A 304 -29.02 -4.01 3.88
C ALA A 304 -30.53 -4.03 4.15
N SER A 305 -31.08 -2.99 4.77
CA SER A 305 -32.52 -2.86 5.07
C SER A 305 -33.35 -2.76 3.79
N LEU A 306 -32.97 -1.89 2.86
CA LEU A 306 -33.66 -1.74 1.57
C LEU A 306 -33.59 -3.03 0.75
N THR A 307 -32.46 -3.73 0.81
CA THR A 307 -32.28 -5.01 0.14
C THR A 307 -33.14 -6.10 0.78
N ALA A 308 -33.20 -6.19 2.10
CA ALA A 308 -34.09 -7.13 2.80
C ALA A 308 -35.57 -6.88 2.49
N ALA A 309 -35.94 -5.62 2.26
CA ALA A 309 -37.30 -5.20 1.89
C ALA A 309 -37.60 -5.27 0.37
N ASP A 310 -36.70 -5.82 -0.44
CA ASP A 310 -36.82 -5.93 -1.91
C ASP A 310 -37.00 -4.58 -2.63
N ARG A 311 -36.43 -3.50 -2.07
CA ARG A 311 -36.58 -2.13 -2.56
C ARG A 311 -35.46 -1.71 -3.51
N TYR A 312 -35.44 -2.31 -4.69
CA TYR A 312 -34.39 -2.11 -5.68
C TYR A 312 -34.19 -0.64 -6.10
N ASP A 313 -35.27 0.06 -6.46
CA ASP A 313 -35.17 1.43 -6.98
C ASP A 313 -34.64 2.41 -5.91
N ASP A 314 -34.96 2.18 -4.63
CA ASP A 314 -34.43 2.97 -3.52
C ASP A 314 -32.94 2.69 -3.25
N VAL A 315 -32.49 1.45 -3.46
CA VAL A 315 -31.05 1.14 -3.42
C VAL A 315 -30.31 1.89 -4.52
N VAL A 316 -30.89 1.98 -5.72
CA VAL A 316 -30.31 2.76 -6.83
C VAL A 316 -30.28 4.25 -6.49
N ALA A 317 -31.39 4.83 -6.02
CA ALA A 317 -31.46 6.24 -5.63
C ALA A 317 -30.47 6.59 -4.52
N PHE A 318 -30.33 5.72 -3.51
CA PHE A 318 -29.36 5.89 -2.44
C PHE A 318 -27.91 5.79 -2.96
N ALA A 319 -27.64 4.89 -3.90
CA ALA A 319 -26.32 4.78 -4.54
C ALA A 319 -25.97 6.03 -5.37
N GLU A 320 -26.93 6.65 -6.06
CA GLU A 320 -26.73 7.91 -6.80
C GLU A 320 -26.31 9.05 -5.88
N TRP A 321 -27.02 9.23 -4.76
CA TRP A 321 -26.62 10.18 -3.73
C TRP A 321 -25.22 9.88 -3.19
N GLU A 322 -24.95 8.63 -2.83
CA GLU A 322 -23.68 8.22 -2.23
C GLU A 322 -22.48 8.41 -3.17
N ALA A 323 -22.68 8.29 -4.49
CA ALA A 323 -21.65 8.47 -5.51
C ALA A 323 -21.10 9.91 -5.57
N GLY A 324 -21.84 10.88 -5.03
CA GLY A 324 -21.44 12.28 -4.88
C GLY A 324 -20.57 12.56 -3.64
N VAL A 325 -20.54 11.65 -2.66
CA VAL A 325 -19.81 11.84 -1.40
C VAL A 325 -18.34 11.46 -1.56
N ALA A 326 -17.42 12.35 -1.20
CA ALA A 326 -15.98 12.08 -1.26
C ALA A 326 -15.23 12.74 -0.08
N PRO A 327 -14.17 12.12 0.47
CA PRO A 327 -13.35 12.77 1.47
C PRO A 327 -12.37 13.75 0.81
N THR A 328 -12.10 14.86 1.50
CA THR A 328 -11.00 15.78 1.16
C THR A 328 -10.00 15.78 2.31
N ALA A 329 -8.71 15.79 1.98
CA ALA A 329 -7.64 15.91 2.95
C ALA A 329 -6.74 17.08 2.57
N VAL A 330 -6.84 18.18 3.32
CA VAL A 330 -6.13 19.42 3.03
C VAL A 330 -4.90 19.52 3.93
N PRO A 331 -3.67 19.57 3.38
CA PRO A 331 -2.47 19.69 4.18
C PRO A 331 -2.38 21.09 4.80
N THR A 332 -1.99 21.14 6.07
CA THR A 332 -1.77 22.36 6.85
C THR A 332 -0.30 22.63 7.16
N GLY A 333 0.56 21.60 7.13
CA GLY A 333 2.00 21.74 7.38
C GLY A 333 2.81 20.52 6.93
N VAL A 334 4.07 20.76 6.52
CA VAL A 334 5.04 19.72 6.14
C VAL A 334 6.41 20.13 6.68
N GLU A 335 6.79 19.59 7.83
CA GLU A 335 7.92 20.09 8.62
C GLU A 335 8.74 18.94 9.20
N TRP A 336 10.02 19.18 9.44
CA TRP A 336 10.89 18.21 10.10
C TRP A 336 10.99 18.54 11.59
N GLU A 337 10.83 17.53 12.45
CA GLU A 337 10.95 17.68 13.90
C GLU A 337 11.42 16.38 14.55
N GLY A 338 12.52 16.46 15.31
CA GLY A 338 13.09 15.32 16.03
C GLY A 338 13.38 14.13 15.11
N GLY A 339 14.07 14.38 13.98
CA GLY A 339 14.43 13.36 12.99
C GLY A 339 13.26 12.78 12.18
N SER A 340 12.04 13.25 12.40
CA SER A 340 10.82 12.77 11.71
C SER A 340 10.17 13.86 10.88
N LEU A 341 9.49 13.47 9.81
CA LEU A 341 8.66 14.39 9.03
C LEU A 341 7.26 14.46 9.65
N ARG A 342 6.90 15.62 10.20
CA ARG A 342 5.57 15.96 10.72
C ARG A 342 4.69 16.50 9.59
N LEU A 343 3.51 15.90 9.41
CA LEU A 343 2.54 16.24 8.38
C LEU A 343 1.21 16.63 9.02
N GLY A 344 0.88 17.92 9.00
CA GLY A 344 -0.42 18.42 9.45
C GLY A 344 -1.44 18.39 8.32
N PHE A 345 -2.69 18.01 8.60
CA PHE A 345 -3.79 18.04 7.64
C PHE A 345 -5.17 18.08 8.30
N THR A 346 -6.17 18.56 7.57
CA THR A 346 -7.59 18.48 7.94
C THR A 346 -8.33 17.53 7.01
N VAL A 347 -9.37 16.86 7.52
CA VAL A 347 -10.20 15.93 6.75
C VAL A 347 -11.68 16.21 6.97
N GLU A 348 -12.42 16.26 5.88
CA GLU A 348 -13.88 16.42 5.85
C GLU A 348 -14.48 15.60 4.70
N TYR A 349 -15.80 15.33 4.76
CA TYR A 349 -16.55 14.87 3.59
C TYR A 349 -17.15 16.03 2.83
N VAL A 350 -17.11 15.93 1.50
CA VAL A 350 -17.78 16.84 0.58
C VAL A 350 -18.83 16.08 -0.23
N SER A 351 -19.88 16.79 -0.62
CA SER A 351 -20.87 16.34 -1.60
C SER A 351 -21.15 17.47 -2.57
N ALA A 352 -21.25 17.18 -3.87
CA ALA A 352 -21.44 18.18 -4.93
C ALA A 352 -20.44 19.36 -4.88
N GLY A 353 -19.21 19.12 -4.39
CA GLY A 353 -18.16 20.13 -4.31
C GLY A 353 -18.18 21.02 -3.06
N ALA A 354 -19.15 20.86 -2.16
CA ALA A 354 -19.25 21.61 -0.90
C ALA A 354 -19.06 20.68 0.33
N PRO A 355 -18.53 21.19 1.46
CA PRO A 355 -18.51 20.45 2.72
C PRO A 355 -19.91 19.96 3.11
N MET A 356 -20.01 18.70 3.52
CA MET A 356 -21.26 18.16 4.04
C MET A 356 -21.58 18.74 5.42
N THR A 357 -22.86 18.95 5.68
CA THR A 357 -23.38 19.42 6.97
C THR A 357 -24.29 18.36 7.56
N PHE A 358 -24.33 18.28 8.89
CA PHE A 358 -25.07 17.27 9.65
C PHE A 358 -25.87 17.94 10.78
N PRO A 359 -26.91 17.32 11.34
CA PRO A 359 -27.63 17.89 12.49
C PRO A 359 -26.71 18.05 13.71
N ALA A 360 -26.80 19.19 14.41
CA ALA A 360 -25.90 19.52 15.53
C ALA A 360 -26.05 18.59 16.76
N ASP A 361 -27.28 18.32 17.18
CA ASP A 361 -27.59 17.58 18.41
C ASP A 361 -28.14 16.16 18.14
N ALA A 362 -27.51 15.45 17.19
CA ALA A 362 -27.95 14.12 16.82
C ALA A 362 -27.60 13.07 17.89
N ALA A 363 -28.57 12.20 18.23
CA ALA A 363 -28.36 11.04 19.09
C ALA A 363 -28.31 9.73 18.26
N PRO A 364 -27.52 8.72 18.68
CA PRO A 364 -27.51 7.42 18.01
C PRO A 364 -28.88 6.75 18.13
N ALA A 365 -29.36 6.17 17.03
CA ALA A 365 -30.66 5.51 16.96
C ALA A 365 -30.53 4.28 16.05
N PRO A 366 -31.06 3.11 16.46
CA PRO A 366 -31.08 1.93 15.60
C PRO A 366 -31.97 2.20 14.38
N LEU A 367 -31.67 1.54 13.25
CA LEU A 367 -32.57 1.50 12.11
C LEU A 367 -33.64 0.43 12.40
N THR A 368 -34.79 0.85 12.94
CA THR A 368 -35.90 -0.06 13.28
C THR A 368 -36.76 -0.41 12.08
N ASP A 369 -37.04 0.60 11.25
CA ASP A 369 -37.90 0.50 10.09
C ASP A 369 -37.10 0.76 8.81
N THR A 370 -37.52 0.12 7.73
CA THR A 370 -36.92 0.40 6.42
C THR A 370 -37.30 1.83 5.99
N PRO A 371 -36.32 2.70 5.65
CA PRO A 371 -36.61 4.07 5.22
C PRO A 371 -37.59 4.09 4.06
N LYS A 372 -38.57 5.00 4.06
CA LYS A 372 -39.64 5.07 3.07
C LYS A 372 -39.17 5.60 1.72
N ASN A 373 -38.09 6.36 1.69
CA ASN A 373 -37.49 6.94 0.49
C ASN A 373 -36.00 7.28 0.75
N VAL A 374 -35.34 7.80 -0.28
CA VAL A 374 -33.92 8.18 -0.20
C VAL A 374 -33.71 9.35 0.77
N GLU A 375 -34.65 10.28 0.89
CA GLU A 375 -34.56 11.44 1.79
C GLU A 375 -34.49 11.00 3.26
N GLU A 376 -35.37 10.08 3.67
CA GLU A 376 -35.37 9.50 5.02
C GLU A 376 -34.09 8.71 5.29
N ALA A 377 -33.63 7.92 4.31
CA ALA A 377 -32.38 7.18 4.41
C ALA A 377 -31.17 8.09 4.60
N VAL A 378 -31.08 9.17 3.82
CA VAL A 378 -30.01 10.18 3.91
C VAL A 378 -30.07 10.95 5.23
N ALA A 379 -31.26 11.34 5.68
CA ALA A 379 -31.45 12.00 6.96
C ALA A 379 -31.00 11.12 8.13
N TRP A 380 -31.36 9.83 8.12
CA TRP A 380 -30.94 8.88 9.14
C TRP A 380 -29.42 8.66 9.14
N VAL A 381 -28.79 8.48 7.96
CA VAL A 381 -27.32 8.40 7.84
C VAL A 381 -26.67 9.67 8.36
N GLY A 382 -27.21 10.85 8.04
CA GLY A 382 -26.71 12.14 8.52
C GLY A 382 -26.73 12.25 10.03
N ALA A 383 -27.86 11.88 10.67
CA ALA A 383 -27.98 11.85 12.12
C ALA A 383 -27.03 10.85 12.77
N GLN A 384 -26.94 9.61 12.26
CA GLN A 384 -26.00 8.62 12.78
C GLN A 384 -24.53 9.04 12.59
N THR A 385 -24.24 9.81 11.54
CA THR A 385 -22.89 10.32 11.28
C THR A 385 -22.45 11.33 12.32
N ALA A 386 -23.30 12.33 12.61
CA ALA A 386 -23.03 13.31 13.65
C ALA A 386 -22.96 12.65 15.04
N ALA A 387 -23.94 11.80 15.35
CA ALA A 387 -24.05 11.15 16.65
C ALA A 387 -22.88 10.22 17.00
N ARG A 388 -22.15 9.72 15.99
CA ARG A 388 -20.99 8.81 16.15
C ARG A 388 -19.67 9.49 15.77
N PHE A 389 -19.62 10.82 15.79
CA PHE A 389 -18.43 11.54 15.36
C PHE A 389 -17.22 11.26 16.25
N ASP A 390 -17.43 10.98 17.53
CA ASP A 390 -16.43 10.51 18.50
C ASP A 390 -15.68 9.24 18.04
N GLN A 391 -16.29 8.41 17.20
CA GLN A 391 -15.69 7.20 16.64
C GLN A 391 -14.93 7.43 15.33
N ALA A 392 -15.00 8.65 14.76
CA ALA A 392 -14.35 8.96 13.49
C ALA A 392 -12.82 8.85 13.60
N THR A 393 -12.16 8.38 12.55
CA THR A 393 -10.68 8.24 12.53
C THR A 393 -10.12 8.71 11.21
N ALA A 394 -8.93 9.30 11.23
CA ALA A 394 -8.11 9.57 10.05
C ALA A 394 -6.75 8.86 10.19
N ASP A 395 -6.44 7.99 9.23
CA ASP A 395 -5.13 7.37 9.09
C ASP A 395 -4.33 8.07 7.97
N LEU A 396 -3.00 8.13 8.10
CA LEU A 396 -2.10 8.40 7.00
C LEU A 396 -1.40 7.11 6.56
N LEU A 397 -1.51 6.81 5.27
CA LEU A 397 -0.87 5.70 4.59
C LEU A 397 0.18 6.25 3.61
N LEU A 398 1.41 5.76 3.69
CA LEU A 398 2.37 5.93 2.60
C LEU A 398 2.24 4.73 1.68
N ARG A 399 1.71 4.94 0.47
CA ARG A 399 1.53 3.89 -0.55
C ARG A 399 2.68 3.92 -1.54
N GLU A 400 3.49 2.89 -1.60
CA GLU A 400 4.56 2.77 -2.58
C GLU A 400 4.01 2.67 -4.00
N ARG A 401 4.52 3.49 -4.92
CA ARG A 401 3.97 3.59 -6.27
C ARG A 401 4.22 2.35 -7.13
N ALA A 402 5.38 1.70 -6.96
CA ALA A 402 5.76 0.55 -7.77
C ALA A 402 4.95 -0.71 -7.41
N SER A 403 4.81 -0.97 -6.10
CA SER A 403 4.26 -2.21 -5.57
C SER A 403 2.85 -2.07 -5.00
N SER A 404 2.37 -0.83 -4.78
CA SER A 404 1.15 -0.52 -4.00
C SER A 404 1.20 -0.96 -2.53
N ALA A 405 2.37 -1.35 -2.00
CA ALA A 405 2.58 -1.63 -0.59
C ALA A 405 2.21 -0.41 0.27
N GLN A 406 1.56 -0.66 1.41
CA GLN A 406 1.01 0.39 2.27
C GLN A 406 1.65 0.37 3.65
N TYR A 407 2.07 1.55 4.12
CA TYR A 407 2.73 1.74 5.40
C TYR A 407 1.95 2.78 6.22
N PHE A 408 1.31 2.33 7.30
CA PHE A 408 0.65 3.21 8.25
C PHE A 408 1.66 4.09 8.96
N GLN A 409 1.30 5.35 9.13
CA GLN A 409 2.07 6.31 9.91
C GLN A 409 1.30 6.60 11.20
N PRO A 410 1.97 6.77 12.34
CA PRO A 410 1.35 7.29 13.56
C PRO A 410 0.62 8.60 13.27
N VAL A 411 -0.63 8.71 13.71
CA VAL A 411 -1.46 9.92 13.57
C VAL A 411 -2.10 10.26 14.91
N GLU A 412 -1.93 11.50 15.32
CA GLU A 412 -2.71 12.13 16.38
C GLU A 412 -3.75 13.03 15.74
N PHE A 413 -4.97 13.06 16.27
CA PHE A 413 -6.02 13.90 15.71
C PHE A 413 -7.06 14.33 16.74
N THR A 414 -7.68 15.48 16.46
CA THR A 414 -8.84 16.00 17.18
C THR A 414 -10.06 16.00 16.27
N ARG A 415 -11.24 16.01 16.90
CA ARG A 415 -12.54 16.03 16.27
C ARG A 415 -13.19 17.36 16.62
N GLU A 416 -13.51 18.16 15.62
CA GLU A 416 -14.13 19.48 15.78
C GLU A 416 -15.45 19.52 15.04
N THR A 417 -16.49 19.96 15.72
CA THR A 417 -17.79 20.31 15.14
C THR A 417 -17.83 21.81 14.88
N VAL A 418 -17.95 22.22 13.62
CA VAL A 418 -18.01 23.64 13.24
C VAL A 418 -19.47 24.01 12.98
N PRO A 419 -20.11 24.86 13.81
CA PRO A 419 -21.50 25.28 13.59
C PRO A 419 -21.66 26.00 12.25
N VAL A 420 -22.78 25.73 11.58
CA VAL A 420 -23.27 26.41 10.39
C VAL A 420 -24.79 26.58 10.52
N ASP A 421 -25.40 27.40 9.65
CA ASP A 421 -26.86 27.64 9.65
C ASP A 421 -27.38 28.02 11.05
N ASP A 422 -26.80 29.08 11.62
CA ASP A 422 -27.12 29.60 12.97
C ASP A 422 -27.01 28.57 14.13
N GLY A 423 -26.32 27.45 13.90
CA GLY A 423 -26.06 26.41 14.88
C GLY A 423 -26.98 25.19 14.79
N GLU A 424 -27.96 25.17 13.87
CA GLU A 424 -28.83 24.00 13.66
C GLU A 424 -28.06 22.83 13.02
N ARG A 425 -26.99 23.13 12.28
CA ARG A 425 -26.16 22.15 11.59
C ARG A 425 -24.69 22.33 11.93
N VAL A 426 -23.92 21.27 11.72
CA VAL A 426 -22.48 21.23 11.95
C VAL A 426 -21.74 20.61 10.77
N ARG A 427 -20.53 21.11 10.51
CA ARG A 427 -19.50 20.39 9.76
C ARG A 427 -18.67 19.56 10.72
N LEU A 428 -18.28 18.37 10.28
CA LEU A 428 -17.48 17.43 11.06
C LEU A 428 -16.04 17.42 10.52
N VAL A 429 -15.12 18.01 11.27
CA VAL A 429 -13.73 18.25 10.85
C VAL A 429 -12.77 17.43 11.70
N LEU A 430 -11.95 16.59 11.06
CA LEU A 430 -10.81 15.95 11.72
C LEU A 430 -9.57 16.82 11.49
N ARG A 431 -8.88 17.22 12.56
CA ARG A 431 -7.56 17.87 12.47
C ARG A 431 -6.51 16.89 12.91
N ALA A 432 -5.62 16.51 12.00
CA ALA A 432 -4.68 15.43 12.19
C ALA A 432 -3.23 15.88 11.98
N THR A 433 -2.33 15.26 12.74
CA THR A 433 -0.89 15.37 12.58
C THR A 433 -0.31 13.96 12.50
N ALA A 434 0.30 13.63 11.37
CA ALA A 434 1.02 12.38 11.19
C ALA A 434 2.53 12.57 11.38
N ARG A 435 3.21 11.57 11.92
CA ARG A 435 4.67 11.54 12.06
C ARG A 435 5.24 10.41 11.20
N VAL A 436 6.10 10.76 10.25
CA VAL A 436 6.79 9.81 9.37
C VAL A 436 8.25 9.71 9.82
N ALA A 437 8.60 8.56 10.39
CA ALA A 437 9.98 8.25 10.75
C ALA A 437 10.72 7.69 9.52
N PRO A 438 11.79 8.32 9.03
CA PRO A 438 12.52 7.85 7.85
C PRO A 438 13.04 6.41 7.96
N GLY A 439 13.51 6.03 9.15
CA GLY A 439 14.07 4.70 9.43
C GLY A 439 13.07 3.56 9.32
N THR A 440 11.76 3.82 9.44
CA THR A 440 10.72 2.78 9.40
C THR A 440 10.24 2.47 7.98
N LEU A 441 10.72 3.20 6.97
CA LEU A 441 10.33 2.99 5.57
C LEU A 441 11.28 2.00 4.88
N PRO A 442 10.78 0.83 4.43
CA PRO A 442 11.61 -0.19 3.81
C PRO A 442 11.88 0.14 2.34
N GLY A 443 13.13 0.03 1.90
CA GLY A 443 13.52 0.19 0.50
C GLY A 443 13.48 1.63 -0.05
N ASP A 444 13.92 1.76 -1.29
CA ASP A 444 13.97 3.02 -2.04
C ASP A 444 12.67 3.28 -2.81
N GLY A 445 12.46 4.53 -3.26
CA GLY A 445 11.40 4.85 -4.22
C GLY A 445 10.32 5.78 -3.70
N VAL A 446 9.31 5.99 -4.55
CA VAL A 446 8.27 7.01 -4.35
C VAL A 446 7.06 6.43 -3.63
N ARG A 447 6.64 7.11 -2.56
CA ARG A 447 5.45 6.80 -1.78
C ARG A 447 4.46 7.94 -1.82
N ASP A 448 3.24 7.62 -2.19
CA ASP A 448 2.10 8.50 -2.31
C ASP A 448 1.42 8.63 -0.93
N ALA A 449 1.29 9.84 -0.38
CA ALA A 449 0.63 10.08 0.92
C ALA A 449 -0.91 10.04 0.80
N VAL A 450 -1.53 8.96 1.23
CA VAL A 450 -2.98 8.69 1.14
C VAL A 450 -3.59 8.84 2.52
N VAL A 451 -4.68 9.59 2.63
CA VAL A 451 -5.47 9.70 3.85
C VAL A 451 -6.64 8.74 3.75
N ARG A 452 -6.81 7.90 4.76
CA ARG A 452 -7.96 7.02 4.89
C ARG A 452 -8.81 7.50 6.05
N VAL A 453 -10.06 7.81 5.78
CA VAL A 453 -10.99 8.33 6.77
C VAL A 453 -12.14 7.36 7.00
N LYS A 454 -12.42 7.10 8.27
CA LYS A 454 -13.63 6.43 8.75
C LYS A 454 -14.48 7.47 9.45
N LEU A 455 -15.62 7.80 8.88
CA LEU A 455 -16.54 8.79 9.43
C LEU A 455 -17.92 8.51 8.86
N GLY A 456 -18.96 8.56 9.69
CA GLY A 456 -20.34 8.55 9.20
C GLY A 456 -20.81 7.33 8.44
N GLY A 457 -20.15 6.20 8.65
CA GLY A 457 -20.43 4.98 7.91
C GLY A 457 -19.74 4.85 6.56
N TRP A 458 -18.85 5.77 6.23
CA TRP A 458 -17.94 5.63 5.12
C TRP A 458 -16.56 5.23 5.62
N THR A 459 -15.90 4.39 4.83
CA THR A 459 -14.45 4.21 4.88
C THR A 459 -13.96 4.53 3.47
N LYS A 460 -13.40 5.74 3.30
CA LYS A 460 -12.95 6.23 1.99
C LYS A 460 -11.50 6.70 2.07
N GLU A 461 -10.84 6.69 0.92
CA GLU A 461 -9.46 7.15 0.79
C GLU A 461 -9.38 8.33 -0.18
N CYS A 462 -8.48 9.27 0.08
CA CYS A 462 -8.09 10.32 -0.85
C CYS A 462 -6.57 10.58 -0.77
N ARG A 463 -6.02 11.26 -1.77
CA ARG A 463 -4.64 11.75 -1.69
C ARG A 463 -4.59 12.91 -0.67
N LEU A 464 -3.48 13.05 0.04
CA LEU A 464 -3.23 14.26 0.82
C LEU A 464 -2.93 15.43 -0.14
N GLY A 465 -3.90 16.32 -0.31
CA GLY A 465 -3.93 17.35 -1.33
C GLY A 465 -5.20 17.29 -2.21
N PRO A 466 -5.35 18.21 -3.18
CA PRO A 466 -4.39 19.23 -3.56
C PRO A 466 -4.22 20.35 -2.52
N ALA A 467 -2.99 20.78 -2.28
CA ALA A 467 -2.73 22.06 -1.61
C ALA A 467 -2.77 23.21 -2.64
N PRO A 468 -3.54 24.30 -2.42
CA PRO A 468 -3.49 25.48 -3.28
C PRO A 468 -2.05 26.00 -3.41
N ARG A 469 -1.61 26.36 -4.62
CA ARG A 469 -0.21 26.77 -4.87
C ARG A 469 0.23 27.93 -3.95
N ALA A 470 -0.67 28.85 -3.63
CA ALA A 470 -0.37 30.02 -2.80
C ALA A 470 -0.15 29.69 -1.31
N THR A 471 -0.73 28.60 -0.81
CA THR A 471 -0.72 28.23 0.62
C THR A 471 0.00 26.91 0.88
N ARG A 472 0.64 26.36 -0.16
CA ARG A 472 1.31 25.06 -0.11
C ARG A 472 2.57 25.16 0.75
N PRO A 473 2.69 24.36 1.83
CA PRO A 473 3.93 24.29 2.61
C PRO A 473 5.11 23.93 1.70
N GLU A 474 6.24 24.61 1.85
CA GLU A 474 7.45 24.26 1.12
C GLU A 474 8.19 23.12 1.84
N PRO A 475 8.27 21.92 1.23
CA PRO A 475 8.89 20.79 1.89
C PRO A 475 10.42 20.88 1.79
N TYR A 476 11.10 20.72 2.92
CA TYR A 476 12.54 20.45 2.94
C TYR A 476 12.83 18.96 2.78
N ALA A 477 13.92 18.62 2.09
CA ALA A 477 14.44 17.26 2.12
C ALA A 477 15.01 16.97 3.52
N GLY A 478 14.94 15.72 3.96
CA GLY A 478 15.65 15.23 5.14
C GLY A 478 16.68 14.17 4.79
N VAL A 479 17.62 13.95 5.70
CA VAL A 479 18.64 12.91 5.60
C VAL A 479 18.60 12.12 6.90
N ALA A 480 18.43 10.82 6.77
CA ALA A 480 18.37 9.90 7.90
C ALA A 480 18.92 8.54 7.50
N ALA A 481 19.77 7.95 8.35
CA ALA A 481 20.41 6.66 8.08
C ALA A 481 21.04 6.56 6.66
N GLY A 482 21.79 7.59 6.26
CA GLY A 482 22.45 7.67 4.94
C GLY A 482 21.52 7.90 3.74
N ARG A 483 20.19 7.87 3.93
CA ARG A 483 19.22 8.03 2.85
C ARG A 483 18.62 9.44 2.85
N ALA A 484 18.38 9.95 1.65
CA ALA A 484 17.65 11.20 1.45
C ALA A 484 16.14 10.94 1.36
N PHE A 485 15.35 11.81 1.97
CA PHE A 485 13.89 11.75 2.04
C PHE A 485 13.34 13.08 1.53
N LEU A 486 12.75 13.09 0.34
CA LEU A 486 12.22 14.30 -0.28
C LEU A 486 10.69 14.28 -0.28
N PRO A 487 10.03 14.98 0.66
CA PRO A 487 8.64 15.33 0.48
C PRO A 487 8.52 16.30 -0.69
N TYR A 488 7.55 16.08 -1.57
CA TYR A 488 7.33 16.95 -2.72
C TYR A 488 5.86 16.91 -3.15
N TRP A 489 5.47 17.93 -3.89
CA TRP A 489 4.13 18.05 -4.43
C TRP A 489 4.12 17.61 -5.90
N THR A 490 3.19 16.72 -6.24
CA THR A 490 3.08 16.21 -7.61
C THR A 490 2.59 17.29 -8.58
N GLU A 491 2.97 17.16 -9.85
CA GLU A 491 2.41 17.94 -10.95
C GLU A 491 1.62 17.01 -11.88
N PRO A 492 0.49 17.46 -12.45
CA PRO A 492 -0.18 18.75 -12.20
C PRO A 492 -1.05 18.77 -10.93
N HIS A 493 -1.25 17.61 -10.29
CA HIS A 493 -2.33 17.41 -9.31
C HIS A 493 -2.09 18.01 -7.92
N GLY A 494 -0.86 18.38 -7.55
CA GLY A 494 -0.60 19.04 -6.28
C GLY A 494 -0.76 18.20 -5.02
N ASN A 495 -0.64 16.87 -5.15
CA ASN A 495 -0.73 15.93 -4.02
C ASN A 495 0.63 15.69 -3.39
N LEU A 496 0.68 15.43 -2.08
CA LEU A 496 1.92 15.13 -1.38
C LEU A 496 2.43 13.72 -1.72
N SER A 497 3.73 13.61 -1.95
CA SER A 497 4.47 12.36 -2.11
C SER A 497 5.82 12.47 -1.41
N LEU A 498 6.40 11.32 -1.04
CA LEU A 498 7.71 11.20 -0.43
C LEU A 498 8.59 10.31 -1.32
N ASP A 499 9.72 10.85 -1.78
CA ASP A 499 10.73 10.12 -2.55
C ASP A 499 11.89 9.72 -1.63
N VAL A 500 12.13 8.42 -1.45
CA VAL A 500 13.23 7.88 -0.64
C VAL A 500 14.39 7.51 -1.56
N ALA A 501 15.60 7.92 -1.16
CA ALA A 501 16.84 7.94 -1.96
C ALA A 501 16.85 8.94 -3.13
N VAL A 502 15.71 9.54 -3.50
CA VAL A 502 15.64 10.72 -4.40
C VAL A 502 16.27 10.46 -5.76
N ARG A 503 16.06 9.25 -6.32
CA ARG A 503 16.65 8.84 -7.61
C ARG A 503 16.07 9.71 -8.74
N GLY A 504 16.83 10.72 -9.18
CA GLY A 504 16.47 11.60 -10.31
C GLY A 504 15.82 12.93 -9.98
N ARG A 505 15.45 13.21 -8.71
CA ARG A 505 15.02 14.56 -8.27
C ARG A 505 16.20 15.36 -7.69
N ARG A 506 15.99 16.66 -7.48
CA ARG A 506 16.94 17.57 -6.80
C ARG A 506 16.48 17.81 -5.38
N LEU A 507 17.43 17.89 -4.45
CA LEU A 507 17.16 18.09 -3.02
C LEU A 507 16.85 19.55 -2.63
N GLY A 508 16.70 20.45 -3.61
CA GLY A 508 16.45 21.87 -3.34
C GLY A 508 17.70 22.66 -2.91
N LEU A 509 18.91 22.08 -2.97
CA LEU A 509 20.16 22.75 -2.57
C LEU A 509 20.45 24.05 -3.33
N GLY A 510 19.82 24.28 -4.49
CA GLY A 510 19.90 25.55 -5.20
C GLY A 510 19.40 26.77 -4.42
N ARG A 511 18.70 26.57 -3.30
CA ARG A 511 18.18 27.62 -2.43
C ARG A 511 19.19 28.13 -1.40
N VAL A 512 20.37 27.50 -1.27
CA VAL A 512 21.45 28.01 -0.40
C VAL A 512 21.81 29.43 -0.81
N ARG A 513 21.75 30.37 0.14
CA ARG A 513 22.09 31.77 -0.13
C ARG A 513 23.56 32.00 0.18
N ARG A 514 24.27 32.69 -0.72
CA ARG A 514 25.70 32.99 -0.54
C ARG A 514 26.05 33.70 0.77
N PRO A 515 25.23 34.65 1.29
CA PRO A 515 25.50 35.25 2.60
C PRO A 515 25.50 34.25 3.75
N ASP A 516 24.84 33.10 3.59
CA ASP A 516 24.79 32.04 4.59
C ASP A 516 25.96 31.04 4.44
N VAL A 517 27.00 31.40 3.66
CA VAL A 517 28.20 30.59 3.42
C VAL A 517 29.43 31.37 3.85
N THR A 518 30.21 30.78 4.76
CA THR A 518 31.44 31.37 5.28
C THR A 518 32.60 30.42 5.09
N VAL A 519 33.78 31.01 4.87
CA VAL A 519 35.05 30.29 4.87
C VAL A 519 35.99 31.04 5.80
N SER A 520 36.48 30.35 6.84
CA SER A 520 37.46 30.89 7.79
C SER A 520 38.62 29.92 7.92
N GLY A 521 39.82 30.37 7.53
CA GLY A 521 40.98 29.49 7.39
C GLY A 521 40.68 28.32 6.42
N ALA A 522 40.77 27.10 6.92
CA ALA A 522 40.44 25.88 6.19
C ALA A 522 39.00 25.37 6.42
N ARG A 523 38.16 26.08 7.18
CA ARG A 523 36.79 25.62 7.51
C ARG A 523 35.77 26.29 6.60
N LEU A 524 35.00 25.47 5.89
CA LEU A 524 33.80 25.88 5.14
C LEU A 524 32.57 25.62 6.02
N ARG A 525 31.70 26.62 6.15
CA ARG A 525 30.39 26.49 6.78
C ARG A 525 29.31 27.04 5.87
N ALA A 526 28.20 26.33 5.70
CA ALA A 526 27.09 26.75 4.86
C ALA A 526 25.75 26.36 5.48
N ARG A 527 24.75 27.23 5.41
CA ARG A 527 23.38 26.85 5.74
C ARG A 527 22.72 26.18 4.55
N VAL A 528 22.28 24.93 4.71
CA VAL A 528 21.65 24.13 3.65
C VAL A 528 20.16 23.88 3.93
N PRO A 529 19.30 23.92 2.90
CA PRO A 529 17.84 23.78 3.01
C PRO A 529 17.44 22.31 3.12
N LEU A 530 17.96 21.61 4.12
CA LEU A 530 17.69 20.21 4.39
C LEU A 530 17.71 19.95 5.89
N HIS A 531 16.97 18.95 6.34
CA HIS A 531 17.02 18.41 7.68
C HIS A 531 17.99 17.23 7.74
N ALA A 532 18.70 17.06 8.85
CA ALA A 532 19.63 15.97 9.09
C ALA A 532 19.90 15.90 10.60
N ASP A 533 20.18 14.69 11.09
CA ASP A 533 20.57 14.48 12.47
C ASP A 533 21.99 15.04 12.73
N ASP A 534 22.27 15.40 13.98
CA ASP A 534 23.57 15.94 14.37
C ASP A 534 24.70 14.94 14.10
N GLY A 535 25.74 15.42 13.41
CA GLY A 535 26.90 14.60 13.07
C GLY A 535 26.70 13.73 11.83
N THR A 536 25.60 13.91 11.07
CA THR A 536 25.39 13.19 9.80
C THR A 536 26.58 13.41 8.87
N VAL A 537 27.30 12.33 8.56
CA VAL A 537 28.51 12.36 7.73
C VAL A 537 28.15 12.57 6.27
N VAL A 538 28.85 13.50 5.62
CA VAL A 538 28.69 13.82 4.21
C VAL A 538 30.05 13.95 3.53
N ARG A 539 30.07 13.96 2.19
CA ARG A 539 31.29 14.20 1.42
C ARG A 539 31.08 15.36 0.47
N LEU A 540 32.03 16.29 0.46
CA LEU A 540 32.06 17.39 -0.49
C LEU A 540 33.00 17.05 -1.64
N ARG A 541 32.62 17.46 -2.84
CA ARG A 541 33.46 17.44 -4.04
C ARG A 541 33.76 18.87 -4.47
N PHE A 542 35.04 19.13 -4.69
CA PHE A 542 35.56 20.38 -5.22
C PHE A 542 36.10 20.12 -6.62
N SER A 543 35.60 20.83 -7.63
CA SER A 543 36.03 20.63 -9.03
C SER A 543 36.47 21.93 -9.69
N SER A 544 37.65 21.94 -10.30
CA SER A 544 38.19 23.07 -11.08
C SER A 544 39.11 22.58 -12.20
N GLY A 545 38.91 23.06 -13.43
CA GLY A 545 39.83 22.81 -14.55
C GLY A 545 40.18 21.33 -14.82
N GLY A 546 39.23 20.40 -14.62
CA GLY A 546 39.46 18.96 -14.77
C GLY A 546 40.01 18.25 -13.52
N ARG A 547 40.46 19.00 -12.50
CA ARG A 547 40.84 18.47 -11.19
C ARG A 547 39.61 18.29 -10.31
N THR A 548 39.62 17.22 -9.52
CA THR A 548 38.58 16.91 -8.53
C THR A 548 39.24 16.54 -7.21
N LEU A 549 38.80 17.18 -6.14
CA LEU A 549 39.22 16.90 -4.76
C LEU A 549 37.99 16.59 -3.92
N TYR A 550 38.17 15.83 -2.85
CA TYR A 550 37.12 15.47 -1.91
C TYR A 550 37.50 15.86 -0.50
N ALA A 551 36.51 16.21 0.31
CA ALA A 551 36.69 16.38 1.74
C ALA A 551 35.50 15.79 2.50
N PRO A 552 35.73 15.21 3.69
CA PRO A 552 34.64 14.88 4.60
C PRO A 552 33.98 16.17 5.10
N GLY A 553 32.70 16.06 5.42
CA GLY A 553 31.96 17.09 6.12
C GLY A 553 30.91 16.47 7.03
N THR A 554 30.27 17.31 7.82
CA THR A 554 29.18 16.93 8.72
C THR A 554 28.00 17.89 8.55
N LEU A 555 26.80 17.36 8.70
CA LEU A 555 25.60 18.16 8.88
C LEU A 555 25.26 18.18 10.38
N ALA A 556 24.86 19.36 10.86
CA ALA A 556 24.33 19.53 12.21
C ALA A 556 22.99 20.27 12.12
N GLY A 557 21.98 19.70 12.77
CA GLY A 557 20.68 20.30 12.96
C GLY A 557 20.76 21.58 13.80
N GLU A 558 19.69 22.35 13.74
CA GLU A 558 19.47 23.45 14.68
C GLU A 558 17.98 23.40 15.07
N PRO A 559 17.64 23.22 16.36
CA PRO A 559 16.26 22.94 16.78
C PRO A 559 15.26 24.04 16.41
N GLU A 560 15.69 25.30 16.35
CA GLU A 560 14.79 26.46 16.27
C GLU A 560 14.66 27.08 14.86
N ARG A 561 15.37 26.58 13.85
CA ARG A 561 15.33 27.15 12.49
C ARG A 561 15.32 26.09 11.39
N PRO A 562 14.54 26.26 10.29
CA PRO A 562 14.55 25.33 9.17
C PRO A 562 15.91 25.27 8.46
N GLY A 563 16.38 24.05 8.16
CA GLY A 563 17.68 23.77 7.53
C GLY A 563 18.72 23.17 8.48
N THR A 564 19.92 22.92 7.97
CA THR A 564 21.06 22.36 8.73
C THR A 564 22.36 23.11 8.40
N TRP A 565 23.30 23.09 9.33
CA TRP A 565 24.66 23.56 9.10
C TRP A 565 25.49 22.48 8.44
N LEU A 566 25.98 22.76 7.23
CA LEU A 566 27.04 22.00 6.60
C LEU A 566 28.38 22.54 7.05
N GLU A 567 29.24 21.68 7.58
CA GLU A 567 30.61 22.00 7.92
C GLU A 567 31.58 21.04 7.24
N ALA A 568 32.69 21.58 6.73
CA ALA A 568 33.74 20.77 6.11
C ALA A 568 35.10 21.44 6.25
N THR A 569 36.13 20.61 6.37
CA THR A 569 37.52 21.08 6.25
C THR A 569 37.92 21.04 4.78
N LEU A 570 38.34 22.17 4.24
CA LEU A 570 38.82 22.29 2.87
C LEU A 570 40.05 21.39 2.65
N PRO A 571 40.19 20.76 1.47
CA PRO A 571 41.39 20.00 1.14
C PRO A 571 42.65 20.87 1.30
N SER A 572 43.69 20.33 1.92
CA SER A 572 44.97 21.02 2.12
C SER A 572 45.53 21.50 0.78
N GLY A 573 45.88 22.78 0.69
CA GLY A 573 46.56 23.33 -0.48
C GLY A 573 45.70 23.47 -1.73
N LEU A 574 44.39 23.73 -1.61
CA LEU A 574 43.48 24.05 -2.74
C LEU A 574 44.16 25.01 -3.74
N PRO A 575 44.54 24.53 -4.95
CA PRO A 575 45.27 25.33 -5.92
C PRO A 575 44.51 26.60 -6.32
N ARG A 576 45.23 27.67 -6.71
CA ARG A 576 44.62 28.91 -7.21
C ARG A 576 43.64 28.61 -8.35
N GLY A 577 42.41 29.10 -8.23
CA GLY A 577 41.37 28.86 -9.21
C GLY A 577 39.97 29.06 -8.66
N VAL A 578 38.96 28.71 -9.47
CA VAL A 578 37.55 28.71 -9.05
C VAL A 578 37.04 27.28 -8.96
N TRP A 579 36.66 26.87 -7.76
CA TRP A 579 36.27 25.51 -7.41
C TRP A 579 34.76 25.44 -7.23
N ARG A 580 34.10 24.63 -8.06
CA ARG A 580 32.69 24.30 -7.87
C ARG A 580 32.57 23.33 -6.71
N VAL A 581 31.61 23.59 -5.82
CA VAL A 581 31.35 22.73 -4.67
C VAL A 581 30.08 21.91 -4.92
N ALA A 582 30.13 20.63 -4.59
CA ALA A 582 28.99 19.74 -4.62
C ALA A 582 28.94 18.89 -3.35
N LEU A 583 27.74 18.59 -2.87
CA LEU A 583 27.46 17.82 -1.66
C LEU A 583 27.01 16.40 -2.05
N CYS A 584 27.54 15.40 -1.36
CA CYS A 584 27.08 14.03 -1.39
C CYS A 584 26.60 13.66 0.01
N LEU A 585 25.34 13.24 0.11
CA LEU A 585 24.69 12.87 1.37
C LEU A 585 25.01 11.45 1.84
N ASP A 586 25.36 10.58 0.89
CA ASP A 586 25.69 9.18 1.15
C ASP A 586 27.11 8.91 0.63
N PRO A 587 28.14 9.11 1.48
CA PRO A 587 29.53 8.96 1.09
C PRO A 587 29.96 7.50 0.87
N ASP A 588 29.18 6.55 1.38
CA ASP A 588 29.51 5.11 1.38
C ASP A 588 28.71 4.32 0.33
N ALA A 589 27.77 4.97 -0.36
CA ALA A 589 27.10 4.42 -1.52
C ALA A 589 28.10 3.87 -2.56
N THR A 590 27.75 2.75 -3.19
CA THR A 590 28.52 2.16 -4.30
C THR A 590 28.77 3.15 -5.44
N GLU A 591 27.80 4.04 -5.70
CA GLU A 591 27.92 5.15 -6.65
C GLU A 591 27.53 6.49 -5.98
N PRO A 592 28.48 7.21 -5.35
CA PRO A 592 28.18 8.45 -4.63
C PRO A 592 27.67 9.55 -5.55
N ARG A 593 26.47 10.06 -5.26
CA ARG A 593 25.83 11.11 -6.05
C ARG A 593 26.11 12.49 -5.45
N PHE A 594 26.66 13.38 -6.28
CA PHE A 594 27.02 14.75 -5.88
C PHE A 594 26.07 15.78 -6.49
N GLU A 595 25.37 16.54 -5.65
CA GLU A 595 24.54 17.69 -6.04
C GLU A 595 25.30 19.01 -5.89
N GLY A 596 25.31 19.84 -6.94
CA GLY A 596 26.03 21.10 -6.94
C GLY A 596 25.38 22.14 -6.01
N LEU A 597 26.19 22.79 -5.18
CA LEU A 597 25.79 23.95 -4.38
C LEU A 597 25.81 25.21 -5.26
N PRO A 598 24.95 26.23 -5.01
CA PRO A 598 24.78 27.41 -5.85
C PRO A 598 25.91 28.45 -5.71
N PHE A 599 27.10 28.03 -5.26
CA PHE A 599 28.29 28.86 -5.11
C PHE A 599 29.56 28.13 -5.54
N ALA A 600 30.64 28.87 -5.66
CA ALA A 600 31.98 28.35 -5.89
C ALA A 600 32.96 29.01 -4.91
N LEU A 601 34.14 28.42 -4.74
CA LEU A 601 35.23 28.97 -3.93
C LEU A 601 36.34 29.48 -4.85
N ARG A 602 36.73 30.74 -4.71
CA ARG A 602 37.88 31.31 -5.40
C ARG A 602 39.07 31.33 -4.45
N THR A 603 40.13 30.63 -4.81
CA THR A 603 41.38 30.55 -4.05
C THR A 603 42.44 31.46 -4.68
N GLY A 604 43.09 32.29 -3.87
CA GLY A 604 44.07 33.29 -4.31
C GLY A 604 45.10 33.63 -3.23
N GLY A 605 45.94 34.65 -3.49
CA GLY A 605 46.98 35.08 -2.53
C GLY A 605 46.45 35.65 -1.21
N GLY A 606 45.18 36.07 -1.16
CA GLY A 606 44.50 36.60 0.03
C GLY A 606 43.52 35.63 0.70
N GLY A 607 43.64 34.31 0.46
CA GLY A 607 42.77 33.29 1.05
C GLY A 607 41.67 32.75 0.12
N VAL A 608 40.59 32.24 0.70
CA VAL A 608 39.47 31.59 0.00
C VAL A 608 38.21 32.43 0.11
N LEU A 609 37.62 32.81 -1.02
CA LEU A 609 36.42 33.64 -1.10
C LEU A 609 35.24 32.86 -1.69
N VAL A 610 34.05 33.05 -1.13
CA VAL A 610 32.80 32.52 -1.71
C VAL A 610 32.36 33.42 -2.87
N VAL A 611 32.22 32.84 -4.06
CA VAL A 611 31.87 33.54 -5.30
C VAL A 611 30.67 32.88 -5.99
N PRO A 612 29.91 33.60 -6.84
CA PRO A 612 28.86 32.98 -7.64
C PRO A 612 29.47 31.96 -8.61
N ILE A 613 28.70 30.93 -8.98
CA ILE A 613 29.15 29.95 -9.98
C ILE A 613 29.44 30.70 -11.30
N PRO A 614 30.66 30.57 -11.88
CA PRO A 614 30.98 31.18 -13.15
C PRO A 614 29.99 30.71 -14.23
N ARG A 615 29.31 31.67 -14.87
CA ARG A 615 28.46 31.38 -16.02
C ARG A 615 29.35 30.89 -17.17
N PRO A 616 28.95 29.84 -17.93
CA PRO A 616 29.59 29.56 -19.20
C PRO A 616 29.71 30.83 -20.06
N GLY A 617 30.88 31.08 -20.64
CA GLY A 617 30.95 31.90 -21.86
C GLY A 617 30.13 31.26 -23.00
N ALA A 618 29.81 32.02 -24.04
CA ALA A 618 28.95 31.58 -25.16
C ALA A 618 29.35 30.22 -25.76
N VAL A 619 30.65 29.98 -25.93
CA VAL A 619 31.24 28.72 -26.41
C VAL A 619 30.95 27.54 -25.46
N GLY A 620 30.96 27.80 -24.14
CA GLY A 620 30.65 26.80 -23.12
C GLY A 620 29.16 26.50 -22.93
N LYS A 621 28.25 27.31 -23.50
CA LYS A 621 26.82 26.98 -23.64
C LYS A 621 26.62 26.03 -24.82
N LEU A 622 27.26 26.32 -25.97
CA LEU A 622 27.23 25.48 -27.17
C LEU A 622 27.79 24.07 -26.91
N ALA A 623 28.96 23.97 -26.26
CA ALA A 623 29.57 22.68 -25.92
C ALA A 623 28.72 21.83 -24.95
N ARG A 624 27.99 22.47 -24.02
CA ARG A 624 27.05 21.79 -23.12
C ARG A 624 25.75 21.39 -23.81
N GLY A 625 25.25 22.19 -24.75
CA GLY A 625 24.13 21.84 -25.63
C GLY A 625 24.47 20.61 -26.49
N ALA A 626 25.64 20.62 -27.13
CA ALA A 626 26.14 19.50 -27.92
C ALA A 626 26.31 18.21 -27.08
N ARG A 627 26.91 18.30 -25.89
CA ARG A 627 27.05 17.14 -24.97
C ARG A 627 25.70 16.62 -24.45
N ARG A 628 24.72 17.49 -24.22
CA ARG A 628 23.36 17.07 -23.83
C ARG A 628 22.63 16.39 -24.98
N MET A 629 22.76 16.88 -26.22
CA MET A 629 22.21 16.23 -27.41
C MET A 629 22.88 14.88 -27.68
N LEU A 630 24.21 14.78 -27.58
CA LEU A 630 24.95 13.53 -27.72
C LEU A 630 24.63 12.53 -26.60
N GLY A 631 24.44 12.99 -25.36
CA GLY A 631 24.02 12.15 -24.24
C GLY A 631 22.57 11.66 -24.36
N ALA A 632 21.66 12.50 -24.87
CA ALA A 632 20.29 12.11 -25.17
C ALA A 632 20.21 11.14 -26.34
N ALA A 633 21.05 11.31 -27.38
CA ALA A 633 21.19 10.37 -28.48
C ALA A 633 21.74 9.02 -28.01
N ARG A 634 22.80 9.00 -27.19
CA ARG A 634 23.33 7.75 -26.61
C ARG A 634 22.33 7.02 -25.72
N ARG A 635 21.52 7.71 -24.93
CA ARG A 635 20.45 7.09 -24.12
C ARG A 635 19.27 6.57 -24.94
N ARG A 636 19.02 7.14 -26.13
CA ARG A 636 18.03 6.64 -27.09
C ARG A 636 18.54 5.43 -27.89
N VAL A 637 19.85 5.29 -28.05
CA VAL A 637 20.48 4.22 -28.85
C VAL A 637 20.94 3.03 -27.98
N ALA A 638 21.23 3.23 -26.70
CA ALA A 638 21.63 2.15 -25.78
C ALA A 638 20.64 0.96 -25.71
N PRO A 639 19.30 1.14 -25.77
CA PRO A 639 18.37 0.00 -25.79
C PRO A 639 18.32 -0.77 -27.12
N LEU A 640 18.99 -0.28 -28.18
CA LEU A 640 18.96 -0.90 -29.51
C LEU A 640 20.23 -1.73 -29.81
N ILE A 641 21.26 -1.67 -28.97
CA ILE A 641 22.54 -2.34 -29.20
C ILE A 641 22.75 -3.55 -28.27
N ASP A 642 22.14 -3.57 -27.07
CA ASP A 642 22.23 -4.74 -26.16
C ASP A 642 21.19 -5.85 -26.44
N GLY A 643 20.41 -5.73 -27.52
CA GLY A 643 19.48 -6.78 -27.99
C GLY A 643 20.08 -7.83 -28.93
N ARG A 644 21.42 -7.86 -29.09
CA ARG A 644 22.14 -8.91 -29.82
C ARG A 644 23.42 -9.28 -29.10
N ARG A 645 23.33 -10.11 -28.06
CA ARG A 645 24.33 -11.13 -27.71
C ARG A 645 23.74 -12.13 -26.73
#